data_AF-A0A3S0DBD4-F1
#
_entry.id   AF-A0A3S0DBD4-F1
#
_cell.length_a   1.000
_cell.length_b   1.000
_cell.length_c   1.000
_cell.angle_alpha   90.00
_cell.angle_beta   90.00
_cell.angle_gamma   90.00
#
_symmetry.space_group_name_H-M   'P 1'
#
loop_
_entity.id
_entity.type
_entity.pdbx_description
1 polymer ?
#
loop_
_entity_poly.entity_id
_entity_poly.type
_entity_poly.pdbx_seq_one_letter_code
_entity_poly.pdbx_strand_id
1 'polypeptide(L)'
;MKASTIRCCLLAPGLGLLALPALGADPVLAPVDVGADAAPLVGPDTGRGHSQSSVSAECVAILGGPAQTSPYRALDLMPSVNLSGQDAYGLTVDQNFLRIRGISAYTFSNLALTVDGVPSSVNVGNGGMGNLFDLENVAGVSLIRGPLPADKGLGFGDLAGAMDLSLKAPQERTGVSVHAAAGSEQFHKLFARVDSGSFGAGTRFFLSASDAATDKWRGPGDQDRKNATLGFAQALGRDASVELYAVHNSFNRDDYRPLSYAQSRDLGNWNGFDYNPRLTGVAAQDALYYRFNHQEFTEDNIFAKFNWRLGADTVLKLSPYWLKTNGFRLTASGSNVMRMDIEQEQSGLVAEVATRLAALDLTAGWWTQRIATIPPPLAQKVYAINGSGQLVFSRWGILADMGKRDYDSPYLKLAGGSGPLKFAAGVRYLHFSVPGITTYSAGSIGDLGRDAALALNPAVNAGLSTTKSDYSAVLPSASLQWAFSPALEGRLAYGRGVGNPWLGPLYSTYASNAARFQSAGVSLQSLWSNLRLETADTVDAGLSWRHGAVTLAPTLYVSRAKDKQVTAYDPAVGLSYLQPGVRSHAYGAELEATWAASSALNLIGSLSWNVNRLDDDIRSGAGTQLASSGKQVPDAPRLLAKLAADYHSGPWRLSPQLRHVGKRYGDALDTEAVHSYTLADLHAAYTLAAAGGRPALEIGLSALNLFDRQYIASINAGQDDARPGATTYYPGAPRTLVLSLNGRF
;
A
#
# COMPACT_ATOMS: atom_id res chain seq x y z
N MET A 1 -3.23 56.25 -6.96
CA MET A 1 -4.06 56.58 -8.14
C MET A 1 -3.21 56.45 -9.40
N LYS A 2 -3.82 55.94 -10.48
CA LYS A 2 -3.30 55.66 -11.84
C LYS A 2 -2.56 54.32 -12.06
N ALA A 3 -3.40 53.35 -12.41
CA ALA A 3 -3.31 52.31 -13.43
C ALA A 3 -1.98 52.03 -14.15
N SER A 4 -1.63 50.74 -14.21
CA SER A 4 -1.07 50.11 -15.41
C SER A 4 -1.65 48.70 -15.58
N THR A 5 -2.08 48.43 -16.81
CA THR A 5 -2.88 47.30 -17.26
C THR A 5 -1.98 46.15 -17.71
N ILE A 6 -2.12 44.95 -17.14
CA ILE A 6 -1.46 43.74 -17.66
C ILE A 6 -2.50 42.88 -18.38
N ARG A 7 -2.31 42.73 -19.70
CA ARG A 7 -3.11 41.91 -20.60
C ARG A 7 -2.89 40.42 -20.31
N CYS A 8 -3.97 39.72 -20.00
CA CYS A 8 -4.01 38.26 -19.94
C CYS A 8 -4.22 37.70 -21.35
N CYS A 9 -3.24 36.98 -21.91
CA CYS A 9 -3.40 36.24 -23.15
C CYS A 9 -4.03 34.87 -22.85
N LEU A 10 -5.33 34.75 -23.11
CA LEU A 10 -6.04 33.47 -23.22
C LEU A 10 -5.67 32.81 -24.55
N LEU A 11 -4.86 31.77 -24.50
CA LEU A 11 -4.71 30.79 -25.59
C LEU A 11 -5.88 29.79 -25.48
N ALA A 12 -6.85 29.92 -26.37
CA ALA A 12 -7.90 28.93 -26.57
C ALA A 12 -7.33 27.71 -27.32
N PRO A 13 -7.48 26.47 -26.84
CA PRO A 13 -7.36 25.31 -27.69
C PRO A 13 -8.71 25.09 -28.39
N GLY A 14 -8.70 25.15 -29.72
CA GLY A 14 -9.87 24.78 -30.53
C GLY A 14 -10.17 23.29 -30.35
N LEU A 15 -11.26 22.98 -29.65
CA LEU A 15 -11.91 21.67 -29.76
C LEU A 15 -12.56 21.60 -31.15
N GLY A 16 -11.91 20.89 -32.07
CA GLY A 16 -12.60 20.38 -33.25
C GLY A 16 -13.61 19.33 -32.80
N LEU A 17 -14.91 19.67 -32.83
CA LEU A 17 -15.98 18.69 -32.73
C LEU A 17 -15.89 17.76 -33.95
N LEU A 18 -15.37 16.55 -33.74
CA LEU A 18 -15.63 15.43 -34.65
C LEU A 18 -17.11 15.07 -34.51
N ALA A 19 -17.87 15.21 -35.59
CA ALA A 19 -19.23 14.72 -35.70
C ALA A 19 -19.21 13.18 -35.59
N LEU A 20 -19.69 12.64 -34.47
CA LEU A 20 -19.85 11.21 -34.27
C LEU A 20 -21.22 10.78 -34.84
N PRO A 21 -21.28 9.71 -35.65
CA PRO A 21 -22.55 9.17 -36.13
C PRO A 21 -23.38 8.60 -34.97
N ALA A 22 -24.72 8.63 -35.14
CA ALA A 22 -25.67 8.13 -34.17
C ALA A 22 -25.42 6.65 -33.84
N LEU A 23 -25.12 6.38 -32.58
CA LEU A 23 -24.86 5.05 -32.02
C LEU A 23 -26.18 4.36 -31.69
N GLY A 24 -26.58 3.39 -32.51
CA GLY A 24 -27.73 2.52 -32.28
C GLY A 24 -27.30 1.13 -31.83
N ALA A 25 -27.40 0.87 -30.53
CA ALA A 25 -27.49 -0.46 -29.92
C ALA A 25 -27.97 -0.27 -28.48
N ASP A 26 -28.89 -1.11 -27.99
CA ASP A 26 -29.37 -1.06 -26.60
C ASP A 26 -28.25 -1.45 -25.62
N PRO A 27 -27.73 -0.52 -24.79
CA PRO A 27 -26.71 -0.84 -23.81
C PRO A 27 -27.35 -0.97 -22.42
N VAL A 28 -27.04 -2.03 -21.67
CA VAL A 28 -27.24 -2.08 -20.22
C VAL A 28 -26.19 -1.17 -19.59
N LEU A 29 -26.51 -0.40 -18.54
CA LEU A 29 -25.47 0.26 -17.72
C LEU A 29 -24.45 -0.83 -17.39
N ALA A 30 -23.19 -0.68 -17.82
CA ALA A 30 -22.15 -1.57 -17.33
C ALA A 30 -22.29 -1.53 -15.80
N PRO A 31 -22.43 -2.67 -15.12
CA PRO A 31 -22.51 -2.66 -13.67
C PRO A 31 -21.34 -1.81 -13.22
N VAL A 32 -21.68 -0.72 -12.58
CA VAL A 32 -20.78 -0.02 -11.69
C VAL A 32 -20.03 -1.12 -10.94
N ASP A 33 -18.69 -1.15 -10.99
CA ASP A 33 -17.86 -2.15 -10.32
C ASP A 33 -18.18 -2.16 -8.81
N VAL A 34 -19.24 -2.89 -8.45
CA VAL A 34 -19.72 -3.21 -7.12
C VAL A 34 -20.22 -4.65 -7.27
N GLY A 35 -19.28 -5.58 -7.21
CA GLY A 35 -19.57 -7.02 -7.23
C GLY A 35 -19.14 -7.73 -8.51
N ALA A 36 -17.96 -8.34 -8.43
CA ALA A 36 -17.64 -9.67 -8.94
C ALA A 36 -18.45 -10.18 -10.16
N ASP A 37 -18.02 -9.82 -11.37
CA ASP A 37 -17.89 -10.88 -12.36
C ASP A 37 -17.01 -11.98 -11.74
N ALA A 38 -17.35 -13.25 -11.92
CA ALA A 38 -16.59 -14.37 -11.36
C ALA A 38 -15.12 -14.24 -11.80
N ALA A 39 -14.30 -13.68 -10.91
CA ALA A 39 -12.93 -13.33 -11.23
C ALA A 39 -12.18 -14.62 -11.62
N PRO A 40 -11.29 -14.56 -12.63
CA PRO A 40 -10.29 -15.62 -12.76
C PRO A 40 -9.59 -15.81 -11.41
N LEU A 41 -9.17 -17.04 -11.09
CA LEU A 41 -8.51 -17.38 -9.81
C LEU A 41 -7.44 -16.33 -9.44
N VAL A 42 -6.54 -16.06 -10.39
CA VAL A 42 -5.69 -14.85 -10.49
C VAL A 42 -5.48 -14.57 -11.96
N GLY A 43 -5.56 -13.31 -12.40
CA GLY A 43 -5.21 -13.00 -13.78
C GLY A 43 -5.51 -11.57 -14.22
N PRO A 44 -5.22 -11.28 -15.49
CA PRO A 44 -5.54 -9.99 -16.09
C PRO A 44 -7.06 -9.81 -16.23
N ASP A 45 -7.55 -8.63 -15.88
CA ASP A 45 -8.94 -8.25 -16.12
C ASP A 45 -9.08 -7.78 -17.58
N THR A 46 -9.40 -8.72 -18.47
CA THR A 46 -9.56 -8.45 -19.91
C THR A 46 -10.76 -7.54 -20.19
N GLY A 47 -10.73 -6.69 -21.23
CA GLY A 47 -11.82 -5.76 -21.52
C GLY A 47 -11.75 -4.44 -20.74
N ARG A 48 -10.65 -4.19 -20.02
CA ARG A 48 -10.37 -2.94 -19.30
C ARG A 48 -9.46 -2.02 -20.12
N GLY A 49 -9.64 -0.72 -19.95
CA GLY A 49 -8.87 0.31 -20.66
C GLY A 49 -7.46 0.51 -20.13
N HIS A 50 -7.10 -0.19 -19.06
CA HIS A 50 -5.88 -0.01 -18.28
C HIS A 50 -5.35 -1.37 -17.80
N SER A 51 -4.12 -1.40 -17.31
CA SER A 51 -3.48 -2.64 -16.83
C SER A 51 -4.04 -3.00 -15.45
N GLN A 52 -5.01 -3.90 -15.39
CA GLN A 52 -5.61 -4.37 -14.13
C GLN A 52 -5.52 -5.88 -14.02
N SER A 53 -5.24 -6.36 -12.81
CA SER A 53 -5.30 -7.78 -12.45
C SER A 53 -6.10 -7.96 -11.18
N SER A 54 -6.76 -9.11 -11.06
CA SER A 54 -7.56 -9.47 -9.89
C SER A 54 -7.18 -10.84 -9.33
N VAL A 55 -7.50 -11.03 -8.05
CA VAL A 55 -7.33 -12.26 -7.28
C VAL A 55 -8.68 -12.57 -6.65
N SER A 56 -9.21 -13.77 -6.89
CA SER A 56 -10.49 -14.20 -6.34
C SER A 56 -10.39 -14.56 -4.84
N ALA A 57 -11.51 -14.60 -4.12
CA ALA A 57 -11.57 -15.04 -2.73
C ALA A 57 -10.91 -16.42 -2.49
N GLU A 58 -11.10 -17.34 -3.43
CA GLU A 58 -10.53 -18.69 -3.36
C GLU A 58 -9.00 -18.63 -3.43
N CYS A 59 -8.45 -17.79 -4.29
CA CYS A 59 -6.99 -17.66 -4.39
C CYS A 59 -6.41 -16.79 -3.28
N VAL A 60 -7.16 -15.81 -2.76
CA VAL A 60 -6.78 -15.06 -1.55
C VAL A 60 -6.55 -16.03 -0.36
N ALA A 61 -7.39 -17.06 -0.21
CA ALA A 61 -7.21 -18.07 0.85
C ALA A 61 -5.87 -18.83 0.76
N ILE A 62 -5.28 -18.91 -0.43
CA ILE A 62 -3.99 -19.59 -0.66
C ILE A 62 -2.83 -18.58 -0.64
N LEU A 63 -2.93 -17.51 -1.43
CA LEU A 63 -1.88 -16.50 -1.62
C LEU A 63 -1.77 -15.51 -0.46
N GLY A 64 -2.85 -15.29 0.29
CA GLY A 64 -2.84 -14.44 1.49
C GLY A 64 -1.95 -14.99 2.61
N GLY A 65 -1.56 -16.27 2.52
CA GLY A 65 -0.70 -16.95 3.47
C GLY A 65 -1.42 -17.34 4.77
N PRO A 66 -0.74 -18.04 5.69
CA PRO A 66 -1.45 -18.78 6.74
C PRO A 66 -2.11 -17.93 7.83
N ALA A 67 -1.64 -16.71 8.11
CA ALA A 67 -2.31 -15.84 9.08
C ALA A 67 -3.49 -15.06 8.47
N GLN A 68 -3.60 -15.04 7.14
CA GLN A 68 -4.65 -14.33 6.40
C GLN A 68 -4.81 -12.86 6.84
N THR A 69 -3.69 -12.18 7.10
CA THR A 69 -3.69 -10.78 7.58
C THR A 69 -3.24 -9.79 6.51
N SER A 70 -2.29 -10.15 5.64
CA SER A 70 -1.62 -9.17 4.75
C SER A 70 -2.16 -9.20 3.32
N PRO A 71 -2.91 -8.18 2.87
CA PRO A 71 -3.52 -8.21 1.55
C PRO A 71 -2.48 -8.07 0.42
N TYR A 72 -1.30 -7.52 0.71
CA TYR A 72 -0.22 -7.42 -0.26
C TYR A 72 0.24 -8.78 -0.77
N ARG A 73 0.16 -9.84 0.06
CA ARG A 73 0.54 -11.21 -0.33
C ARG A 73 -0.30 -11.78 -1.46
N ALA A 74 -1.58 -11.39 -1.52
CA ALA A 74 -2.45 -11.79 -2.62
C ALA A 74 -1.92 -11.31 -3.99
N LEU A 75 -1.17 -10.21 -4.01
CA LEU A 75 -0.57 -9.66 -5.24
C LEU A 75 0.67 -10.43 -5.71
N ASP A 76 1.15 -11.40 -4.93
CA ASP A 76 2.47 -11.96 -5.16
C ASP A 76 2.58 -12.78 -6.44
N LEU A 77 1.50 -13.19 -7.10
CA LEU A 77 1.61 -13.80 -8.45
C LEU A 77 1.56 -12.79 -9.59
N MET A 78 1.32 -11.51 -9.32
CA MET A 78 1.23 -10.48 -10.34
C MET A 78 2.63 -10.08 -10.88
N PRO A 79 2.74 -9.72 -12.18
CA PRO A 79 3.95 -9.18 -12.77
C PRO A 79 4.30 -7.84 -12.11
N SER A 80 5.59 -7.55 -12.07
CA SER A 80 6.16 -6.27 -11.61
C SER A 80 5.94 -5.95 -10.14
N VAL A 81 5.22 -6.79 -9.42
CA VAL A 81 5.09 -6.77 -7.97
C VAL A 81 6.31 -7.45 -7.37
N ASN A 82 7.24 -6.66 -6.83
CA ASN A 82 8.29 -7.16 -5.94
C ASN A 82 7.78 -7.04 -4.50
N LEU A 83 7.25 -8.14 -3.99
CA LEU A 83 6.87 -8.27 -2.60
C LEU A 83 7.88 -9.15 -1.89
N SER A 84 8.39 -8.70 -0.76
CA SER A 84 9.23 -9.52 0.11
C SER A 84 8.88 -9.23 1.57
N GLY A 85 8.65 -10.30 2.32
CA GLY A 85 8.27 -10.25 3.73
C GLY A 85 9.37 -10.77 4.64
N GLN A 86 9.48 -10.21 5.85
CA GLN A 86 10.41 -10.67 6.88
C GLN A 86 10.00 -11.98 7.53
N ASP A 87 8.69 -12.17 7.66
CA ASP A 87 8.10 -13.34 8.28
C ASP A 87 7.26 -14.14 7.27
N ALA A 88 7.02 -15.40 7.61
CA ALA A 88 6.28 -16.35 6.78
C ALA A 88 4.75 -16.17 6.88
N TYR A 89 4.24 -15.33 7.77
CA TYR A 89 2.82 -15.27 8.13
C TYR A 89 2.08 -14.01 7.66
N GLY A 90 2.80 -12.91 7.40
CA GLY A 90 2.22 -11.61 7.07
C GLY A 90 1.95 -10.74 8.31
N LEU A 91 2.61 -11.04 9.43
CA LEU A 91 2.45 -10.32 10.69
C LEU A 91 3.46 -9.18 10.86
N THR A 92 4.50 -9.07 10.03
CA THR A 92 5.39 -7.90 10.10
C THR A 92 4.76 -6.67 9.42
N VAL A 93 4.94 -5.49 10.02
CA VAL A 93 4.55 -4.17 9.47
C VAL A 93 5.75 -3.25 9.43
N ASP A 94 5.79 -2.34 8.45
CA ASP A 94 6.84 -1.34 8.25
C ASP A 94 8.27 -1.90 8.04
N GLN A 95 8.41 -3.22 7.82
CA GLN A 95 9.67 -3.86 7.39
C GLN A 95 9.48 -4.70 6.10
N ASN A 96 8.28 -4.71 5.53
CA ASN A 96 7.95 -5.39 4.28
C ASN A 96 7.84 -4.34 3.17
N PHE A 97 8.86 -4.24 2.33
CA PHE A 97 8.90 -3.23 1.26
C PHE A 97 8.28 -3.79 0.00
N LEU A 98 7.36 -3.01 -0.58
CA LEU A 98 6.66 -3.34 -1.82
C LEU A 98 7.15 -2.39 -2.92
N ARG A 99 7.51 -2.94 -4.07
CA ARG A 99 7.73 -2.16 -5.29
C ARG A 99 6.84 -2.68 -6.43
N ILE A 100 6.28 -1.76 -7.19
CA ILE A 100 5.49 -2.06 -8.40
C ILE A 100 6.15 -1.32 -9.57
N ARG A 101 6.52 -2.05 -10.62
CA ARG A 101 7.30 -1.52 -11.78
C ARG A 101 8.58 -0.77 -11.35
N GLY A 102 9.16 -1.17 -10.22
CA GLY A 102 10.35 -0.54 -9.63
C GLY A 102 10.08 0.74 -8.82
N ILE A 103 8.83 1.17 -8.65
CA ILE A 103 8.43 2.30 -7.82
C ILE A 103 8.08 1.79 -6.42
N SER A 104 8.62 2.42 -5.37
CA SER A 104 8.23 2.14 -3.97
C SER A 104 6.75 2.39 -3.77
N ALA A 105 6.00 1.38 -3.33
CA ALA A 105 4.54 1.38 -3.28
C ALA A 105 4.01 1.55 -1.84
N TYR A 106 4.46 2.61 -1.16
CA TYR A 106 3.94 2.94 0.16
C TYR A 106 2.62 3.70 0.07
N THR A 107 1.64 3.34 0.91
CA THR A 107 0.30 3.96 0.89
C THR A 107 0.29 5.44 1.27
N PHE A 108 1.29 5.89 2.03
CA PHE A 108 1.42 7.30 2.42
C PHE A 108 2.10 8.19 1.36
N SER A 109 2.59 7.63 0.26
CA SER A 109 3.29 8.39 -0.79
C SER A 109 2.89 8.03 -2.22
N ASN A 110 2.88 6.75 -2.59
CA ASN A 110 2.90 6.35 -4.01
C ASN A 110 1.88 5.28 -4.39
N LEU A 111 1.25 4.59 -3.44
CA LEU A 111 0.23 3.57 -3.71
C LEU A 111 -1.11 4.04 -3.17
N ALA A 112 -2.13 4.07 -4.04
CA ALA A 112 -3.49 4.23 -3.55
C ALA A 112 -4.00 2.88 -3.05
N LEU A 113 -4.55 2.84 -1.84
CA LEU A 113 -5.20 1.65 -1.27
C LEU A 113 -6.62 2.00 -0.84
N THR A 114 -7.58 1.27 -1.38
CA THR A 114 -9.01 1.42 -1.07
C THR A 114 -9.63 0.10 -0.61
N VAL A 115 -10.72 0.20 0.14
CA VAL A 115 -11.61 -0.92 0.50
C VAL A 115 -12.98 -0.60 -0.09
N ASP A 116 -13.45 -1.41 -1.04
CA ASP A 116 -14.63 -1.16 -1.85
C ASP A 116 -14.64 0.26 -2.47
N GLY A 117 -13.49 0.74 -2.95
CA GLY A 117 -13.31 2.09 -3.51
C GLY A 117 -13.21 3.22 -2.47
N VAL A 118 -13.27 2.92 -1.18
CA VAL A 118 -13.14 3.90 -0.09
C VAL A 118 -11.69 3.97 0.40
N PRO A 119 -11.03 5.15 0.43
CA PRO A 119 -9.65 5.30 0.90
C PRO A 119 -9.55 5.30 2.45
N SER A 120 -10.18 4.31 3.09
CA SER A 120 -10.30 4.19 4.53
C SER A 120 -9.19 3.33 5.17
N SER A 121 -8.15 2.98 4.41
CA SER A 121 -7.08 2.06 4.85
C SER A 121 -5.65 2.61 4.63
N VAL A 122 -5.50 3.94 4.61
CA VAL A 122 -4.23 4.62 4.25
C VAL A 122 -3.35 4.87 5.49
N ASN A 123 -2.18 4.22 5.57
CA ASN A 123 -1.19 4.47 6.62
C ASN A 123 -0.55 5.85 6.43
N VAL A 124 -0.09 6.50 7.50
CA VAL A 124 0.82 7.64 7.45
C VAL A 124 2.21 7.32 8.01
N GLY A 125 3.14 6.99 7.13
CA GLY A 125 4.52 6.71 7.51
C GLY A 125 4.65 5.48 8.42
N ASN A 126 5.47 5.56 9.46
CA ASN A 126 5.70 4.48 10.43
C ASN A 126 4.66 4.48 11.56
N GLY A 127 3.38 4.70 11.20
CA GLY A 127 2.29 5.08 12.09
C GLY A 127 1.37 3.96 12.57
N GLY A 128 1.50 2.75 12.02
CA GLY A 128 0.67 1.57 12.29
C GLY A 128 -0.65 1.50 11.48
N MET A 129 -0.72 0.57 10.53
CA MET A 129 -1.98 0.07 9.91
C MET A 129 -1.82 -1.41 9.61
N GLY A 130 -1.93 -2.27 10.61
CA GLY A 130 -1.47 -3.67 10.59
C GLY A 130 -2.30 -4.66 9.78
N ASN A 131 -2.84 -4.17 8.67
CA ASN A 131 -3.74 -4.74 7.69
C ASN A 131 -5.13 -5.01 8.28
N LEU A 132 -5.89 -3.92 8.43
CA LEU A 132 -7.19 -3.77 9.11
C LEU A 132 -8.16 -4.95 9.03
N PHE A 133 -8.38 -5.51 7.84
CA PHE A 133 -9.37 -6.57 7.63
C PHE A 133 -8.68 -7.94 7.51
N ASP A 134 -9.21 -8.93 8.23
CA ASP A 134 -8.88 -10.33 7.97
C ASP A 134 -9.24 -10.72 6.53
N LEU A 135 -8.35 -11.43 5.84
CA LEU A 135 -8.55 -11.84 4.45
C LEU A 135 -9.66 -12.89 4.31
N GLU A 136 -10.01 -13.60 5.38
CA GLU A 136 -11.20 -14.43 5.45
C GLU A 136 -12.49 -13.62 5.18
N ASN A 137 -12.48 -12.31 5.45
CA ASN A 137 -13.57 -11.37 5.13
C ASN A 137 -13.43 -10.67 3.76
N VAL A 138 -12.40 -10.98 2.97
CA VAL A 138 -12.13 -10.36 1.66
C VAL A 138 -12.62 -11.26 0.52
N ALA A 139 -13.40 -10.69 -0.39
CA ALA A 139 -13.97 -11.36 -1.56
C ALA A 139 -13.01 -11.35 -2.77
N GLY A 140 -12.04 -10.44 -2.76
CA GLY A 140 -11.01 -10.38 -3.79
C GLY A 140 -10.13 -9.15 -3.62
N VAL A 141 -9.04 -9.13 -4.37
CA VAL A 141 -8.09 -8.02 -4.42
C VAL A 141 -7.85 -7.67 -5.87
N SER A 142 -7.87 -6.38 -6.22
CA SER A 142 -7.47 -5.91 -7.54
C SER A 142 -6.30 -4.93 -7.46
N LEU A 143 -5.49 -4.91 -8.52
CA LEU A 143 -4.37 -3.98 -8.66
C LEU A 143 -4.37 -3.40 -10.08
N ILE A 144 -4.45 -2.07 -10.16
CA ILE A 144 -4.19 -1.31 -11.38
C ILE A 144 -2.73 -0.85 -11.37
N ARG A 145 -1.99 -1.20 -12.44
CA ARG A 145 -0.59 -0.81 -12.65
C ARG A 145 -0.52 0.28 -13.73
N GLY A 146 0.25 1.34 -13.50
CA GLY A 146 0.44 2.40 -14.49
C GLY A 146 -0.76 3.36 -14.56
N PRO A 147 -1.25 3.74 -15.77
CA PRO A 147 -2.31 4.75 -15.92
C PRO A 147 -3.62 4.40 -15.20
N LEU A 148 -4.09 5.34 -14.38
CA LEU A 148 -5.32 5.21 -13.60
C LEU A 148 -6.47 6.00 -14.23
N PRO A 149 -7.69 5.43 -14.33
CA PRO A 149 -8.91 6.20 -14.59
C PRO A 149 -9.14 7.27 -13.51
N ALA A 150 -9.81 8.37 -13.87
CA ALA A 150 -10.01 9.51 -12.98
C ALA A 150 -10.83 9.20 -11.70
N ASP A 151 -11.68 8.17 -11.73
CA ASP A 151 -12.49 7.68 -10.62
C ASP A 151 -11.78 6.60 -9.76
N LYS A 152 -10.51 6.30 -10.04
CA LYS A 152 -9.70 5.33 -9.31
C LYS A 152 -8.50 5.99 -8.64
N GLY A 153 -7.80 5.22 -7.80
CA GLY A 153 -6.58 5.66 -7.12
C GLY A 153 -6.78 6.77 -6.10
N LEU A 154 -7.92 6.82 -5.42
CA LEU A 154 -8.17 7.77 -4.34
C LEU A 154 -7.22 7.45 -3.17
N GLY A 155 -6.45 8.43 -2.72
CA GLY A 155 -5.37 8.25 -1.76
C GLY A 155 -4.33 9.37 -1.84
N PHE A 156 -3.26 9.29 -1.05
CA PHE A 156 -2.26 10.36 -0.98
C PHE A 156 -1.38 10.43 -2.22
N GLY A 157 -1.15 9.31 -2.87
CA GLY A 157 -0.49 9.24 -4.16
C GLY A 157 -0.66 7.87 -4.80
N ASP A 158 -0.33 7.80 -6.08
CA ASP A 158 -0.74 6.70 -6.95
C ASP A 158 0.30 6.37 -8.05
N LEU A 159 1.53 6.87 -7.92
CA LEU A 159 2.64 6.59 -8.86
C LEU A 159 2.91 5.10 -9.09
N ALA A 160 2.79 4.28 -8.04
CA ALA A 160 2.98 2.83 -8.11
C ALA A 160 1.72 2.09 -8.61
N GLY A 161 0.57 2.77 -8.67
CA GLY A 161 -0.72 2.22 -9.04
C GLY A 161 -1.78 2.37 -7.94
N ALA A 162 -2.87 1.61 -8.09
CA ALA A 162 -3.98 1.58 -7.14
C ALA A 162 -4.41 0.14 -6.84
N MET A 163 -4.57 -0.16 -5.56
CA MET A 163 -5.02 -1.44 -5.04
C MET A 163 -6.39 -1.27 -4.40
N ASP A 164 -7.29 -2.22 -4.63
CA ASP A 164 -8.63 -2.23 -4.02
C ASP A 164 -8.94 -3.60 -3.40
N LEU A 165 -9.41 -3.58 -2.15
CA LEU A 165 -9.91 -4.76 -1.43
C LEU A 165 -11.43 -4.80 -1.52
N SER A 166 -11.99 -5.88 -2.04
CA SER A 166 -13.43 -6.08 -2.04
C SER A 166 -13.86 -6.88 -0.82
N LEU A 167 -14.78 -6.38 0.01
CA LEU A 167 -15.24 -7.11 1.20
C LEU A 167 -16.35 -8.12 0.87
N LYS A 168 -16.39 -9.23 1.61
CA LYS A 168 -17.51 -10.16 1.60
C LYS A 168 -18.69 -9.55 2.35
N ALA A 169 -19.76 -9.25 1.61
CA ALA A 169 -21.03 -8.83 2.20
C ALA A 169 -21.59 -9.87 3.21
N PRO A 170 -22.46 -9.45 4.14
CA PRO A 170 -23.25 -10.37 4.96
C PRO A 170 -24.02 -11.39 4.12
N GLN A 171 -23.93 -12.67 4.49
CA GLN A 171 -24.51 -13.76 3.72
C GLN A 171 -26.04 -13.82 3.87
N GLU A 172 -26.71 -14.31 2.82
CA GLU A 172 -28.18 -14.50 2.81
C GLU A 172 -28.64 -15.69 3.66
N ARG A 173 -27.75 -16.64 3.94
CA ARG A 173 -28.04 -17.79 4.79
C ARG A 173 -27.27 -17.65 6.10
N THR A 174 -27.92 -18.05 7.18
CA THR A 174 -27.25 -18.18 8.48
C THR A 174 -26.14 -19.20 8.35
N GLY A 175 -24.98 -18.91 8.93
CA GLY A 175 -23.86 -19.85 8.92
C GLY A 175 -22.71 -19.39 9.77
N VAL A 176 -21.84 -20.33 10.10
CA VAL A 176 -20.59 -20.07 10.84
C VAL A 176 -19.41 -20.51 9.97
N SER A 177 -18.39 -19.66 9.85
CA SER A 177 -17.13 -20.00 9.21
C SER A 177 -16.02 -19.96 10.26
N VAL A 178 -15.16 -20.97 10.30
CA VAL A 178 -14.04 -21.07 11.22
C VAL A 178 -12.77 -21.37 10.43
N HIS A 179 -11.69 -20.68 10.77
CA HIS A 179 -10.34 -20.99 10.31
C HIS A 179 -9.43 -21.11 11.52
N ALA A 180 -8.70 -22.22 11.64
CA ALA A 180 -7.68 -22.41 12.63
C ALA A 180 -6.38 -22.84 11.95
N ALA A 181 -5.24 -22.33 12.40
CA ALA A 181 -3.93 -22.75 11.88
C ALA A 181 -2.89 -22.77 12.99
N ALA A 182 -1.90 -23.66 12.86
CA ALA A 182 -0.75 -23.73 13.75
C ALA A 182 0.49 -24.24 13.01
N GLY A 183 1.69 -23.77 13.37
CA GLY A 183 2.90 -24.08 12.60
C GLY A 183 4.23 -23.76 13.28
N SER A 184 5.28 -23.64 12.47
CA SER A 184 6.64 -23.28 12.91
C SER A 184 6.66 -22.00 13.76
N GLU A 185 7.66 -21.84 14.63
CA GLU A 185 7.85 -20.64 15.46
C GLU A 185 6.65 -20.31 16.36
N GLN A 186 6.05 -21.36 16.92
CA GLN A 186 4.88 -21.28 17.79
C GLN A 186 3.71 -20.51 17.17
N PHE A 187 3.61 -20.51 15.83
CA PHE A 187 2.53 -19.81 15.15
C PHE A 187 1.17 -20.42 15.48
N HIS A 188 0.18 -19.56 15.73
CA HIS A 188 -1.23 -19.91 15.73
C HIS A 188 -2.10 -18.82 15.10
N LYS A 189 -3.24 -19.23 14.55
CA LYS A 189 -4.36 -18.38 14.13
C LYS A 189 -5.67 -19.06 14.50
N LEU A 190 -6.60 -18.30 15.05
CA LEU A 190 -7.99 -18.68 15.19
C LEU A 190 -8.87 -17.54 14.67
N PHE A 191 -9.77 -17.84 13.74
CA PHE A 191 -10.76 -16.93 13.19
C PHE A 191 -12.14 -17.59 13.23
N ALA A 192 -13.16 -16.79 13.56
CA ALA A 192 -14.56 -17.20 13.45
C ALA A 192 -15.38 -16.06 12.87
N ARG A 193 -16.36 -16.41 12.02
CA ARG A 193 -17.38 -15.51 11.48
C ARG A 193 -18.75 -16.14 11.62
N VAL A 194 -19.72 -15.36 12.04
CA VAL A 194 -21.14 -15.73 12.13
C VAL A 194 -21.94 -14.79 11.24
N ASP A 195 -22.65 -15.33 10.26
CA ASP A 195 -23.60 -14.61 9.43
C ASP A 195 -25.03 -14.85 9.92
N SER A 196 -25.84 -13.79 9.98
CA SER A 196 -27.23 -13.87 10.43
C SER A 196 -28.14 -14.60 9.45
N GLY A 197 -27.79 -14.60 8.17
CA GLY A 197 -28.75 -14.82 7.09
C GLY A 197 -29.70 -13.63 6.91
N SER A 198 -30.58 -13.73 5.91
CA SER A 198 -31.60 -12.72 5.62
C SER A 198 -32.74 -12.78 6.63
N PHE A 199 -33.08 -11.64 7.24
CA PHE A 199 -34.26 -11.47 8.08
C PHE A 199 -34.96 -10.13 7.82
N GLY A 200 -36.21 -10.02 8.28
CA GLY A 200 -37.01 -8.81 8.09
C GLY A 200 -37.16 -8.39 6.63
N ALA A 201 -36.98 -7.10 6.34
CA ALA A 201 -37.11 -6.52 5.00
C ALA A 201 -35.81 -6.63 4.15
N GLY A 202 -35.02 -7.69 4.33
CA GLY A 202 -33.74 -7.87 3.65
C GLY A 202 -32.53 -7.37 4.45
N THR A 203 -32.65 -7.33 5.78
CA THR A 203 -31.54 -7.05 6.70
C THR A 203 -30.63 -8.27 6.80
N ARG A 204 -29.32 -8.04 6.80
CA ARG A 204 -28.28 -9.05 7.03
C ARG A 204 -27.14 -8.43 7.82
N PHE A 205 -26.49 -9.21 8.68
CA PHE A 205 -25.24 -8.82 9.30
C PHE A 205 -24.31 -10.01 9.50
N PHE A 206 -23.03 -9.73 9.69
CA PHE A 206 -22.07 -10.69 10.22
C PHE A 206 -21.24 -10.08 11.34
N LEU A 207 -20.76 -10.94 12.22
CA LEU A 207 -19.72 -10.63 13.20
C LEU A 207 -18.57 -11.61 12.98
N SER A 208 -17.33 -11.14 13.08
CA SER A 208 -16.16 -11.98 13.02
C SER A 208 -15.08 -11.51 13.98
N ALA A 209 -14.23 -12.42 14.43
CA ALA A 209 -13.08 -12.12 15.27
C ALA A 209 -11.93 -13.08 14.99
N SER A 210 -10.69 -12.62 15.22
CA SER A 210 -9.51 -13.48 15.18
C SER A 210 -8.42 -13.10 16.18
N ASP A 211 -7.56 -14.08 16.45
CA ASP A 211 -6.31 -13.99 17.19
C ASP A 211 -5.22 -14.71 16.39
N ALA A 212 -4.10 -14.04 16.16
CA ALA A 212 -2.95 -14.59 15.45
C ALA A 212 -1.66 -14.20 16.17
N ALA A 213 -0.75 -15.14 16.41
CA ALA A 213 0.56 -14.83 16.97
C ALA A 213 1.65 -15.77 16.46
N THR A 214 2.90 -15.35 16.57
CA THR A 214 4.11 -16.14 16.26
C THR A 214 5.31 -15.59 17.03
N ASP A 215 6.25 -16.45 17.36
CA ASP A 215 7.60 -16.03 17.72
C ASP A 215 8.33 -15.53 16.47
N LYS A 216 9.30 -14.65 16.66
CA LYS A 216 10.23 -14.29 15.60
C LYS A 216 11.09 -15.50 15.24
N TRP A 217 11.21 -15.78 13.94
CA TRP A 217 12.02 -16.91 13.47
C TRP A 217 13.52 -16.71 13.70
N ARG A 218 13.97 -15.46 13.89
CA ARG A 218 15.33 -15.13 14.32
C ARG A 218 15.33 -14.16 15.49
N GLY A 219 16.16 -14.48 16.47
CA GLY A 219 16.34 -13.69 17.68
C GLY A 219 15.12 -13.72 18.61
N PRO A 220 15.20 -12.98 19.72
CA PRO A 220 14.12 -12.88 20.70
C PRO A 220 12.96 -12.00 20.20
N GLY A 221 11.77 -12.30 20.71
CA GLY A 221 10.57 -11.49 20.55
C GLY A 221 9.47 -12.19 19.78
N ASP A 222 8.30 -11.55 19.79
CA ASP A 222 7.04 -12.08 19.30
C ASP A 222 6.30 -11.06 18.43
N GLN A 223 5.28 -11.54 17.71
CA GLN A 223 4.35 -10.72 16.96
C GLN A 223 2.94 -11.28 17.12
N ASP A 224 2.00 -10.44 17.54
CA ASP A 224 0.58 -10.79 17.65
C ASP A 224 -0.35 -9.77 17.02
N ARG A 225 -1.57 -10.22 16.68
CA ARG A 225 -2.67 -9.41 16.15
C ARG A 225 -4.01 -9.98 16.57
N LYS A 226 -4.90 -9.11 17.03
CA LYS A 226 -6.32 -9.39 17.29
C LYS A 226 -7.19 -8.54 16.38
N ASN A 227 -8.28 -9.13 15.90
CA ASN A 227 -9.21 -8.46 14.99
C ASN A 227 -10.66 -8.75 15.37
N ALA A 228 -11.54 -7.77 15.18
CA ALA A 228 -12.98 -7.96 15.23
C ALA A 228 -13.65 -7.11 14.14
N THR A 229 -14.45 -7.73 13.28
CA THR A 229 -15.15 -7.04 12.18
C THR A 229 -16.65 -7.29 12.24
N LEU A 230 -17.43 -6.23 12.07
CA LEU A 230 -18.88 -6.24 11.85
C LEU A 230 -19.15 -5.82 10.40
N GLY A 231 -20.06 -6.53 9.74
CA GLY A 231 -20.67 -6.09 8.48
C GLY A 231 -22.18 -6.08 8.60
N PHE A 232 -22.83 -5.09 8.00
CA PHE A 232 -24.27 -4.91 7.97
C PHE A 232 -24.71 -4.52 6.57
N ALA A 233 -25.84 -5.06 6.11
CA ALA A 233 -26.44 -4.74 4.83
C ALA A 233 -27.96 -4.67 4.95
N GLN A 234 -28.55 -3.65 4.32
CA GLN A 234 -29.99 -3.42 4.31
C GLN A 234 -30.44 -2.92 2.93
N ALA A 235 -31.43 -3.59 2.36
CA ALA A 235 -32.20 -3.04 1.24
C ALA A 235 -33.20 -1.99 1.74
N LEU A 236 -33.22 -0.82 1.12
CA LEU A 236 -34.13 0.29 1.43
C LEU A 236 -35.11 0.44 0.26
N GLY A 237 -36.15 -0.40 0.26
CA GLY A 237 -37.05 -0.52 -0.90
C GLY A 237 -36.37 -1.18 -2.10
N ARG A 238 -36.74 -0.78 -3.32
CA ARG A 238 -36.22 -1.37 -4.57
C ARG A 238 -35.03 -0.63 -5.19
N ASP A 239 -34.82 0.61 -4.77
CA ASP A 239 -33.93 1.55 -5.45
C ASP A 239 -32.78 2.04 -4.57
N ALA A 240 -32.77 1.71 -3.27
CA ALA A 240 -31.69 2.10 -2.38
C ALA A 240 -31.18 0.93 -1.54
N SER A 241 -29.91 0.99 -1.18
CA SER A 241 -29.28 0.05 -0.25
C SER A 241 -28.24 0.76 0.61
N VAL A 242 -28.05 0.26 1.82
CA VAL A 242 -26.94 0.64 2.69
C VAL A 242 -26.15 -0.58 3.11
N GLU A 243 -24.84 -0.48 3.04
CA GLU A 243 -23.90 -1.38 3.69
C GLU A 243 -23.07 -0.59 4.70
N LEU A 244 -22.72 -1.21 5.82
CA LEU A 244 -21.84 -0.66 6.84
C LEU A 244 -20.84 -1.72 7.27
N TYR A 245 -19.57 -1.33 7.37
CA TYR A 245 -18.50 -2.16 7.87
C TYR A 245 -17.78 -1.42 9.00
N ALA A 246 -17.49 -2.13 10.08
CA ALA A 246 -16.73 -1.63 11.20
C ALA A 246 -15.69 -2.68 11.59
N VAL A 247 -14.45 -2.28 11.84
CA VAL A 247 -13.38 -3.17 12.29
C VAL A 247 -12.56 -2.54 13.39
N HIS A 248 -12.24 -3.34 14.39
CA HIS A 248 -11.24 -3.06 15.42
C HIS A 248 -10.07 -4.03 15.21
N ASN A 249 -8.86 -3.48 15.15
CA ASN A 249 -7.63 -4.21 14.94
C ASN A 249 -6.61 -3.78 15.99
N SER A 250 -5.95 -4.71 16.64
CA SER A 250 -4.82 -4.40 17.53
C SER A 250 -3.65 -5.32 17.25
N PHE A 251 -2.44 -4.80 17.38
CA PHE A 251 -1.24 -5.61 17.21
C PHE A 251 -0.10 -5.12 18.11
N ASN A 252 0.74 -6.07 18.48
CA ASN A 252 1.88 -5.88 19.37
C ASN A 252 3.06 -6.70 18.85
N ARG A 253 4.23 -6.07 18.64
CA ARG A 253 5.29 -6.64 17.81
C ARG A 253 6.68 -6.17 18.19
N ASP A 254 7.61 -7.11 18.22
CA ASP A 254 9.05 -6.82 18.21
C ASP A 254 9.58 -6.76 16.78
N ASP A 255 10.39 -5.75 16.49
CA ASP A 255 11.00 -5.56 15.18
C ASP A 255 12.17 -6.54 14.97
N TYR A 256 12.38 -6.94 13.72
CA TYR A 256 13.61 -7.62 13.32
C TYR A 256 14.76 -6.62 13.19
N ARG A 257 15.96 -6.98 13.65
CA ARG A 257 17.17 -6.17 13.45
C ARG A 257 17.65 -6.31 12.00
N PRO A 258 18.00 -5.25 11.30
CA PRO A 258 18.59 -5.40 9.98
C PRO A 258 20.07 -5.83 10.02
N LEU A 259 20.54 -6.32 8.88
CA LEU A 259 21.94 -6.52 8.53
C LEU A 259 22.50 -5.28 7.80
N SER A 260 23.79 -5.03 7.97
CA SER A 260 24.58 -4.20 7.04
C SER A 260 24.84 -4.92 5.72
N TYR A 261 25.28 -4.20 4.69
CA TYR A 261 25.68 -4.83 3.42
C TYR A 261 26.82 -5.85 3.59
N ALA A 262 27.78 -5.59 4.47
CA ALA A 262 28.86 -6.52 4.73
C ALA A 262 28.35 -7.87 5.28
N GLN A 263 27.39 -7.82 6.20
CA GLN A 263 26.76 -8.99 6.81
C GLN A 263 25.81 -9.71 5.83
N SER A 264 25.07 -8.98 5.00
CA SER A 264 24.10 -9.56 4.05
C SER A 264 24.73 -10.45 2.97
N ARG A 265 26.04 -10.29 2.72
CA ARG A 265 26.81 -11.12 1.79
C ARG A 265 27.18 -12.50 2.34
N ASP A 266 27.03 -12.72 3.65
CA ASP A 266 27.42 -13.96 4.33
C ASP A 266 26.31 -14.45 5.27
N LEU A 267 25.19 -14.89 4.67
CA LEU A 267 24.07 -15.43 5.44
C LEU A 267 24.43 -16.71 6.20
N GLY A 268 25.48 -17.43 5.82
CA GLY A 268 25.97 -18.58 6.59
C GLY A 268 26.29 -18.22 8.04
N ASN A 269 26.82 -17.02 8.28
CA ASN A 269 27.14 -16.52 9.61
C ASN A 269 26.09 -15.54 10.18
N TRP A 270 25.38 -14.81 9.33
CA TRP A 270 24.54 -13.68 9.76
C TRP A 270 23.02 -13.90 9.63
N ASN A 271 22.55 -15.04 9.12
CA ASN A 271 21.11 -15.28 8.93
C ASN A 271 20.31 -15.18 10.25
N GLY A 272 20.88 -15.64 11.36
CA GLY A 272 20.26 -15.59 12.70
C GLY A 272 20.59 -14.33 13.51
N PHE A 273 21.32 -13.36 12.94
CA PHE A 273 21.73 -12.16 13.69
C PHE A 273 20.51 -11.30 14.03
N ASP A 274 20.38 -10.90 15.30
CA ASP A 274 19.26 -10.08 15.74
C ASP A 274 19.60 -9.22 16.97
N TYR A 275 18.57 -8.65 17.62
CA TYR A 275 18.67 -7.91 18.86
C TYR A 275 19.05 -8.81 20.06
N ASN A 276 19.58 -8.17 21.10
CA ASN A 276 20.01 -8.84 22.33
C ASN A 276 18.79 -9.36 23.11
N PRO A 277 18.85 -10.60 23.65
CA PRO A 277 17.76 -11.18 24.42
C PRO A 277 17.72 -10.72 25.88
N ARG A 278 18.78 -10.08 26.36
CA ARG A 278 18.94 -9.69 27.76
C ARG A 278 19.69 -8.36 27.85
N LEU A 279 19.42 -7.64 28.93
CA LEU A 279 20.16 -6.47 29.34
C LEU A 279 21.50 -6.90 29.95
N THR A 280 22.53 -6.12 29.67
CA THR A 280 23.95 -6.34 30.00
C THR A 280 24.43 -5.35 31.07
N GLY A 281 23.70 -4.26 31.31
CA GLY A 281 24.11 -3.14 32.16
C GLY A 281 25.00 -2.13 31.44
N VAL A 282 25.32 -2.36 30.16
CA VAL A 282 26.08 -1.44 29.31
C VAL A 282 25.11 -0.76 28.35
N ALA A 283 24.81 0.52 28.57
CA ALA A 283 23.78 1.26 27.82
C ALA A 283 23.88 1.13 26.28
N ALA A 284 25.09 1.13 25.71
CA ALA A 284 25.28 0.98 24.27
C ALA A 284 24.88 -0.42 23.75
N GLN A 285 25.06 -1.47 24.56
CA GLN A 285 24.62 -2.83 24.23
C GLN A 285 23.14 -3.02 24.57
N ASP A 286 22.67 -2.40 25.64
CA ASP A 286 21.30 -2.48 26.11
C ASP A 286 20.33 -1.76 25.18
N ALA A 287 20.76 -0.72 24.46
CA ALA A 287 19.97 -0.11 23.40
C ALA A 287 19.58 -1.13 22.32
N LEU A 288 20.37 -2.19 22.13
CA LEU A 288 20.08 -3.28 21.21
C LEU A 288 19.23 -4.39 21.85
N TYR A 289 18.68 -4.20 23.05
CA TYR A 289 17.69 -5.10 23.63
C TYR A 289 16.40 -5.09 22.80
N TYR A 290 15.83 -6.26 22.53
CA TYR A 290 14.74 -6.39 21.56
C TYR A 290 13.48 -5.60 21.93
N ARG A 291 13.11 -5.53 23.23
CA ARG A 291 11.94 -4.74 23.69
C ARG A 291 12.13 -3.22 23.55
N PHE A 292 13.32 -2.73 23.20
CA PHE A 292 13.55 -1.33 22.85
C PHE A 292 13.40 -1.05 21.35
N ASN A 293 13.00 -2.05 20.57
CA ASN A 293 12.70 -1.97 19.14
C ASN A 293 11.35 -2.66 18.92
N HIS A 294 10.30 -1.98 19.35
CA HIS A 294 9.00 -2.57 19.66
C HIS A 294 7.88 -1.60 19.28
N GLN A 295 6.72 -2.13 18.91
CA GLN A 295 5.56 -1.32 18.55
C GLN A 295 4.25 -1.97 18.98
N GLU A 296 3.31 -1.11 19.38
CA GLU A 296 1.96 -1.50 19.80
C GLU A 296 0.97 -0.48 19.24
N PHE A 297 -0.08 -0.98 18.57
CA PHE A 297 -1.10 -0.15 17.94
C PHE A 297 -2.50 -0.75 18.05
N THR A 298 -3.47 0.14 18.15
CA THR A 298 -4.91 -0.11 18.00
C THR A 298 -5.47 0.73 16.87
N GLU A 299 -6.33 0.15 16.06
CA GLU A 299 -6.90 0.72 14.85
C GLU A 299 -8.39 0.44 14.79
N ASP A 300 -9.18 1.49 14.60
CA ASP A 300 -10.63 1.41 14.44
C ASP A 300 -11.00 2.01 13.09
N ASN A 301 -11.75 1.27 12.27
CA ASN A 301 -12.23 1.75 10.98
C ASN A 301 -13.73 1.52 10.85
N ILE A 302 -14.45 2.53 10.35
CA ILE A 302 -15.87 2.44 10.03
C ILE A 302 -16.09 3.10 8.68
N PHE A 303 -16.78 2.42 7.77
CA PHE A 303 -17.30 3.04 6.57
C PHE A 303 -18.68 2.51 6.22
N ALA A 304 -19.45 3.33 5.53
CA ALA A 304 -20.73 2.95 4.96
C ALA A 304 -20.72 3.16 3.45
N LYS A 305 -21.55 2.41 2.74
CA LYS A 305 -21.81 2.58 1.31
C LYS A 305 -23.30 2.72 1.12
N PHE A 306 -23.74 3.89 0.69
CA PHE A 306 -25.11 4.14 0.28
C PHE A 306 -25.16 4.13 -1.24
N ASN A 307 -26.03 3.30 -1.80
CA ASN A 307 -26.31 3.28 -3.23
C ASN A 307 -27.78 3.64 -3.43
N TRP A 308 -28.06 4.60 -4.30
CA TRP A 308 -29.42 5.01 -4.65
C TRP A 308 -29.55 5.16 -6.16
N ARG A 309 -30.41 4.33 -6.76
CA ARG A 309 -30.90 4.47 -8.13
C ARG A 309 -31.90 5.61 -8.20
N LEU A 310 -31.48 6.75 -8.75
CA LEU A 310 -32.33 7.95 -8.92
C LEU A 310 -33.26 7.84 -10.13
N GLY A 311 -32.94 6.95 -11.08
CA GLY A 311 -33.71 6.66 -12.28
C GLY A 311 -33.12 5.46 -13.02
N ALA A 312 -33.64 5.13 -14.20
CA ALA A 312 -33.18 3.98 -14.99
C ALA A 312 -31.67 4.03 -15.31
N ASP A 313 -31.17 5.24 -15.57
CA ASP A 313 -29.82 5.48 -16.06
C ASP A 313 -28.89 6.14 -15.04
N THR A 314 -29.34 6.43 -13.82
CA THR A 314 -28.59 7.24 -12.86
C THR A 314 -28.51 6.61 -11.48
N VAL A 315 -27.29 6.46 -10.98
CA VAL A 315 -26.98 5.96 -9.64
C VAL A 315 -26.15 6.99 -8.88
N LEU A 316 -26.60 7.33 -7.67
CA LEU A 316 -25.86 8.10 -6.69
C LEU A 316 -25.23 7.15 -5.68
N LYS A 317 -23.96 7.38 -5.36
CA LYS A 317 -23.25 6.70 -4.29
C LYS A 317 -22.68 7.69 -3.29
N LEU A 318 -22.78 7.35 -2.02
CA LEU A 318 -22.15 8.08 -0.93
C LEU A 318 -21.43 7.09 -0.03
N SER A 319 -20.16 7.32 0.23
CA SER A 319 -19.35 6.47 1.09
C SER A 319 -18.62 7.29 2.16
N PRO A 320 -19.29 7.63 3.28
CA PRO A 320 -18.63 8.25 4.41
C PRO A 320 -17.79 7.23 5.17
N TYR A 321 -16.68 7.68 5.74
CA TYR A 321 -15.76 6.83 6.49
C TYR A 321 -15.05 7.59 7.60
N TRP A 322 -14.57 6.81 8.58
CA TRP A 322 -13.76 7.25 9.70
C TRP A 322 -12.74 6.16 10.04
N LEU A 323 -11.54 6.57 10.40
CA LEU A 323 -10.45 5.72 10.84
C LEU A 323 -9.73 6.40 12.00
N LYS A 324 -9.38 5.64 13.04
CA LYS A 324 -8.44 6.08 14.08
C LYS A 324 -7.37 5.04 14.30
N THR A 325 -6.13 5.50 14.40
CA THR A 325 -4.98 4.71 14.84
C THR A 325 -4.42 5.35 16.10
N ASN A 326 -4.08 4.54 17.09
CA ASN A 326 -3.42 5.00 18.30
C ASN A 326 -2.38 3.97 18.75
N GLY A 327 -1.20 4.42 19.15
CA GLY A 327 -0.13 3.52 19.58
C GLY A 327 1.20 4.21 19.74
N PHE A 328 2.26 3.41 19.83
CA PHE A 328 3.61 3.93 19.94
C PHE A 328 4.63 3.00 19.29
N ARG A 329 5.80 3.58 18.99
CA ARG A 329 6.99 2.85 18.55
C ARG A 329 8.19 3.20 19.43
N LEU A 330 8.91 2.18 19.86
CA LEU A 330 10.23 2.27 20.45
C LEU A 330 11.29 1.94 19.40
N THR A 331 12.36 2.72 19.37
CA THR A 331 13.50 2.47 18.48
C THR A 331 14.80 2.86 19.16
N ALA A 332 15.80 1.99 19.07
CA ALA A 332 17.14 2.28 19.56
C ALA A 332 17.80 3.44 18.80
N SER A 333 18.49 4.32 19.51
CA SER A 333 19.24 5.45 18.93
C SER A 333 20.54 5.68 19.70
N GLY A 334 21.64 5.13 19.19
CA GLY A 334 22.92 5.13 19.90
C GLY A 334 22.81 4.36 21.21
N SER A 335 23.05 5.03 22.34
CA SER A 335 22.89 4.48 23.69
C SER A 335 21.55 4.86 24.35
N ASN A 336 20.59 5.36 23.57
CA ASN A 336 19.27 5.79 24.03
C ASN A 336 18.16 4.98 23.34
N VAL A 337 16.95 5.13 23.85
CA VAL A 337 15.72 4.62 23.23
C VAL A 337 14.79 5.79 22.94
N MET A 338 14.31 5.86 21.72
CA MET A 338 13.34 6.84 21.28
C MET A 338 11.94 6.23 21.34
N ARG A 339 11.00 6.93 21.96
CA ARG A 339 9.57 6.62 21.90
C ARG A 339 8.87 7.65 21.03
N MET A 340 8.17 7.20 20.00
CA MET A 340 7.28 8.02 19.19
C MET A 340 5.84 7.61 19.48
N ASP A 341 5.08 8.50 20.11
CA ASP A 341 3.65 8.31 20.34
C ASP A 341 2.88 8.80 19.11
N ILE A 342 1.94 7.98 18.63
CA ILE A 342 1.23 8.20 17.37
C ILE A 342 -0.25 8.04 17.63
N GLU A 343 -0.98 9.12 17.37
CA GLU A 343 -2.42 9.12 17.28
C GLU A 343 -2.77 9.70 15.92
N GLN A 344 -3.60 9.04 15.12
CA GLN A 344 -4.04 9.49 13.82
C GLN A 344 -5.55 9.35 13.74
N GLU A 345 -6.23 10.35 13.18
CA GLU A 345 -7.66 10.28 12.91
C GLU A 345 -7.93 10.74 11.48
N GLN A 346 -8.68 9.96 10.71
CA GLN A 346 -9.08 10.29 9.35
C GLN A 346 -10.59 10.23 9.25
N SER A 347 -11.21 11.19 8.58
CA SER A 347 -12.62 11.12 8.21
C SER A 347 -12.82 11.69 6.82
N GLY A 348 -13.79 11.17 6.09
CA GLY A 348 -14.05 11.67 4.75
C GLY A 348 -15.29 11.11 4.10
N LEU A 349 -15.48 11.50 2.86
CA LEU A 349 -16.61 11.12 2.02
C LEU A 349 -16.13 10.93 0.59
N VAL A 350 -16.57 9.84 -0.03
CA VAL A 350 -16.59 9.71 -1.50
C VAL A 350 -18.03 9.84 -1.95
N ALA A 351 -18.33 10.89 -2.73
CA ALA A 351 -19.63 11.07 -3.38
C ALA A 351 -19.46 10.89 -4.89
N GLU A 352 -20.30 10.08 -5.51
CA GLU A 352 -20.21 9.78 -6.95
C GLU A 352 -21.61 9.70 -7.55
N VAL A 353 -21.80 10.32 -8.70
CA VAL A 353 -22.95 10.09 -9.58
C VAL A 353 -22.46 9.45 -10.88
N ALA A 354 -23.02 8.30 -11.21
CA ALA A 354 -22.83 7.63 -12.48
C ALA A 354 -24.15 7.72 -13.26
N THR A 355 -24.09 8.28 -14.47
CA THR A 355 -25.25 8.46 -15.31
C THR A 355 -24.94 8.14 -16.77
N ARG A 356 -25.93 7.64 -17.51
CA ARG A 356 -25.83 7.51 -18.96
C ARG A 356 -26.46 8.70 -19.66
N LEU A 357 -25.69 9.33 -20.54
CA LEU A 357 -26.11 10.42 -21.41
C LEU A 357 -26.05 9.96 -22.86
N ALA A 358 -27.22 9.60 -23.42
CA ALA A 358 -27.31 8.95 -24.73
C ALA A 358 -26.43 7.70 -24.82
N ALA A 359 -25.41 7.68 -25.68
CA ALA A 359 -24.49 6.54 -25.85
C ALA A 359 -23.21 6.65 -25.01
N LEU A 360 -23.15 7.57 -24.05
CA LEU A 360 -21.97 7.83 -23.22
C LEU A 360 -22.28 7.59 -21.75
N ASP A 361 -21.33 6.97 -21.04
CA ASP A 361 -21.35 6.82 -19.60
C ASP A 361 -20.55 7.96 -18.97
N LEU A 362 -21.20 8.74 -18.11
CA LEU A 362 -20.61 9.85 -17.37
C LEU A 362 -20.48 9.47 -15.89
N THR A 363 -19.29 9.62 -15.33
CA THR A 363 -19.04 9.52 -13.90
C THR A 363 -18.52 10.87 -13.41
N ALA A 364 -19.22 11.48 -12.45
CA ALA A 364 -18.76 12.67 -11.76
C ALA A 364 -18.70 12.35 -10.27
N GLY A 365 -17.60 12.70 -9.61
CA GLY A 365 -17.49 12.46 -8.18
C GLY A 365 -16.54 13.41 -7.48
N TRP A 366 -16.55 13.32 -6.16
CA TRP A 366 -15.76 14.14 -5.26
C TRP A 366 -15.34 13.29 -4.07
N TRP A 367 -14.03 13.17 -3.89
CA TRP A 367 -13.42 12.68 -2.67
C TRP A 367 -12.98 13.86 -1.81
N THR A 368 -13.45 13.91 -0.57
CA THR A 368 -12.96 14.84 0.46
C THR A 368 -12.52 14.05 1.69
N GLN A 369 -11.45 14.51 2.33
CA GLN A 369 -10.89 13.88 3.52
C GLN A 369 -10.25 14.90 4.44
N ARG A 370 -10.44 14.70 5.74
CA ARG A 370 -9.77 15.43 6.81
C ARG A 370 -8.95 14.47 7.65
N ILE A 371 -7.71 14.85 7.92
CA ILE A 371 -6.75 14.01 8.63
C ILE A 371 -6.14 14.80 9.77
N ALA A 372 -6.35 14.31 10.99
CA ALA A 372 -5.55 14.69 12.12
C ALA A 372 -4.29 13.82 12.13
N THR A 373 -3.14 14.51 12.15
CA THR A 373 -1.78 13.98 12.38
C THR A 373 -1.07 13.29 11.20
N ILE A 374 0.12 12.76 11.50
CA ILE A 374 1.46 12.87 10.90
C ILE A 374 1.58 12.28 9.48
N PRO A 375 2.68 12.48 8.72
CA PRO A 375 3.94 13.18 9.03
C PRO A 375 3.82 14.71 9.07
N PRO A 376 4.66 15.43 9.87
CA PRO A 376 5.80 14.96 10.69
C PRO A 376 5.42 14.55 12.13
N PRO A 377 6.28 13.84 12.89
CA PRO A 377 6.01 13.43 14.28
C PRO A 377 5.62 14.61 15.19
N LEU A 378 4.61 14.43 16.05
CA LEU A 378 4.16 15.45 17.01
C LEU A 378 4.67 15.24 18.43
N ALA A 379 4.95 13.99 18.81
CA ALA A 379 5.49 13.63 20.12
C ALA A 379 6.60 12.59 19.97
N GLN A 380 7.80 12.98 20.36
CA GLN A 380 8.95 12.10 20.42
C GLN A 380 9.66 12.32 21.76
N LYS A 381 9.85 11.24 22.52
CA LYS A 381 10.55 11.24 23.80
C LYS A 381 11.83 10.42 23.69
N VAL A 382 12.89 10.86 24.36
CA VAL A 382 14.18 10.18 24.37
C VAL A 382 14.46 9.72 25.79
N TYR A 383 14.81 8.44 25.92
CA TYR A 383 15.12 7.78 27.18
C TYR A 383 16.58 7.35 27.19
N ALA A 384 17.29 7.68 28.27
CA ALA A 384 18.58 7.09 28.58
C ALA A 384 18.36 5.71 29.21
N ILE A 385 19.37 4.84 29.12
CA ILE A 385 19.36 3.53 29.75
C ILE A 385 20.29 3.59 30.96
N ASN A 386 19.74 3.37 32.16
CA ASN A 386 20.56 3.36 33.38
C ASN A 386 21.30 2.02 33.57
N GLY A 387 22.13 1.91 34.62
CA GLY A 387 22.93 0.70 34.87
C GLY A 387 22.15 -0.57 35.21
N SER A 388 20.84 -0.47 35.49
CA SER A 388 19.94 -1.63 35.64
C SER A 388 19.16 -1.94 34.36
N GLY A 389 19.41 -1.21 33.27
CA GLY A 389 18.73 -1.36 31.99
C GLY A 389 17.33 -0.75 31.93
N GLN A 390 16.96 0.10 32.88
CA GLN A 390 15.67 0.81 32.87
C GLN A 390 15.74 2.08 32.03
N LEU A 391 14.63 2.39 31.35
CA LEU A 391 14.46 3.63 30.62
C LEU A 391 14.21 4.79 31.59
N VAL A 392 15.09 5.79 31.54
CA VAL A 392 14.97 7.04 32.29
C VAL A 392 14.75 8.16 31.30
N PHE A 393 13.64 8.89 31.44
CA PHE A 393 13.34 10.02 30.57
C PHE A 393 14.51 11.00 30.57
N SER A 394 15.03 11.28 29.39
CA SER A 394 16.15 12.20 29.19
C SER A 394 15.63 13.56 28.75
N ARG A 395 14.81 13.59 27.70
CA ARG A 395 14.26 14.82 27.12
C ARG A 395 13.15 14.53 26.11
N TRP A 396 12.40 15.58 25.78
CA TRP A 396 11.64 15.62 24.54
C TRP A 396 12.60 15.71 23.34
N GLY A 397 12.39 14.81 22.36
CA GLY A 397 12.97 14.89 21.02
C GLY A 397 12.21 15.88 20.16
N ILE A 398 10.88 15.76 20.16
CA ILE A 398 9.94 16.64 19.47
C ILE A 398 8.72 16.79 20.38
N LEU A 399 8.29 18.04 20.62
CA LEU A 399 6.98 18.38 21.16
C LEU A 399 6.36 19.40 20.21
N ALA A 400 5.31 19.00 19.51
CA ALA A 400 4.67 19.83 18.52
C ALA A 400 3.16 19.60 18.47
N ASP A 401 2.48 20.55 17.87
CA ASP A 401 1.07 20.49 17.54
C ASP A 401 0.87 20.89 16.08
N MET A 402 -0.16 20.35 15.45
CA MET A 402 -0.43 20.61 14.05
C MET A 402 -1.93 20.51 13.80
N GLY A 403 -2.42 21.39 12.92
CA GLY A 403 -3.82 21.34 12.48
C GLY A 403 -4.14 20.07 11.68
N LYS A 404 -5.33 20.05 11.09
CA LYS A 404 -5.77 18.94 10.24
C LYS A 404 -5.41 19.20 8.78
N ARG A 405 -5.02 18.15 8.06
CA ARG A 405 -4.82 18.17 6.61
C ARG A 405 -6.15 17.88 5.93
N ASP A 406 -6.55 18.78 5.05
CA ASP A 406 -7.76 18.65 4.25
C ASP A 406 -7.39 18.31 2.81
N TYR A 407 -8.10 17.36 2.22
CA TYR A 407 -8.02 16.93 0.83
C TYR A 407 -9.35 17.18 0.15
N ASP A 408 -9.30 17.69 -1.08
CA ASP A 408 -10.43 17.88 -1.96
C ASP A 408 -10.04 17.46 -3.37
N SER A 409 -10.73 16.44 -3.89
CA SER A 409 -10.39 15.82 -5.15
C SER A 409 -11.62 15.53 -6.01
N PRO A 410 -12.21 16.54 -6.68
CA PRO A 410 -13.24 16.30 -7.69
C PRO A 410 -12.67 15.60 -8.93
N TYR A 411 -13.49 14.76 -9.55
CA TYR A 411 -13.15 14.05 -10.78
C TYR A 411 -14.34 13.93 -11.72
N LEU A 412 -14.02 13.82 -13.00
CA LEU A 412 -14.96 13.59 -14.08
C LEU A 412 -14.37 12.57 -15.04
N LYS A 413 -15.18 11.58 -15.44
CA LYS A 413 -14.84 10.58 -16.45
C LYS A 413 -16.00 10.45 -17.42
N LEU A 414 -15.66 10.40 -18.71
CA LEU A 414 -16.56 10.06 -19.80
C LEU A 414 -16.05 8.79 -20.45
N ALA A 415 -16.93 7.82 -20.68
CA ALA A 415 -16.63 6.60 -21.40
C ALA A 415 -17.70 6.33 -22.46
N GLY A 416 -17.33 5.59 -23.50
CA GLY A 416 -18.24 5.23 -24.57
C GLY A 416 -17.60 4.24 -25.53
N GLY A 417 -18.34 3.89 -26.58
CA GLY A 417 -17.84 2.99 -27.60
C GLY A 417 -18.70 2.96 -28.85
N SER A 418 -18.12 2.49 -29.94
CA SER A 418 -18.75 2.29 -31.24
C SER A 418 -18.15 1.07 -31.93
N GLY A 419 -18.97 0.05 -32.19
CA GLY A 419 -18.51 -1.20 -32.80
C GLY A 419 -17.36 -1.83 -31.99
N PRO A 420 -16.19 -2.11 -32.60
CA PRO A 420 -15.04 -2.71 -31.91
C PRO A 420 -14.28 -1.74 -31.00
N LEU A 421 -14.59 -0.44 -31.06
CA LEU A 421 -13.85 0.60 -30.36
C LEU A 421 -14.53 0.97 -29.04
N LYS A 422 -13.76 1.00 -27.95
CA LYS A 422 -14.16 1.64 -26.68
C LYS A 422 -13.14 2.69 -26.29
N PHE A 423 -13.59 3.73 -25.60
CA PHE A 423 -12.72 4.78 -25.09
C PHE A 423 -13.18 5.24 -23.71
N ALA A 424 -12.24 5.78 -22.94
CA ALA A 424 -12.54 6.56 -21.76
C ALA A 424 -11.57 7.72 -21.65
N ALA A 425 -12.04 8.86 -21.18
CA ALA A 425 -11.21 10.02 -20.86
C ALA A 425 -11.71 10.63 -19.55
N GLY A 426 -10.79 11.07 -18.71
CA GLY A 426 -11.15 11.67 -17.43
C GLY A 426 -10.09 12.62 -16.92
N VAL A 427 -10.50 13.44 -15.96
CA VAL A 427 -9.62 14.35 -15.24
C VAL A 427 -9.99 14.30 -13.76
N ARG A 428 -8.97 14.23 -12.92
CA ARG A 428 -9.09 14.42 -11.47
C ARG A 428 -8.24 15.62 -11.07
N TYR A 429 -8.79 16.52 -10.27
CA TYR A 429 -8.05 17.63 -9.69
C TYR A 429 -7.79 17.29 -8.23
N LEU A 430 -6.54 17.04 -7.84
CA LEU A 430 -6.17 16.83 -6.45
C LEU A 430 -5.78 18.18 -5.85
N HIS A 431 -6.41 18.56 -4.74
CA HIS A 431 -5.98 19.67 -3.91
C HIS A 431 -5.88 19.18 -2.46
N PHE A 432 -4.85 19.62 -1.75
CA PHE A 432 -4.78 19.41 -0.31
C PHE A 432 -3.95 20.49 0.35
N SER A 433 -4.19 20.66 1.65
CA SER A 433 -3.39 21.56 2.47
C SER A 433 -2.61 20.85 3.55
N VAL A 434 -1.32 21.10 3.62
CA VAL A 434 -0.51 20.73 4.78
C VAL A 434 -0.64 21.86 5.81
N PRO A 435 -1.24 21.61 6.98
CA PRO A 435 -1.31 22.60 8.05
C PRO A 435 0.11 22.99 8.53
N GLY A 436 0.23 24.16 9.14
CA GLY A 436 1.47 24.57 9.78
C GLY A 436 1.75 23.73 11.02
N ILE A 437 3.01 23.36 11.24
CA ILE A 437 3.46 22.74 12.50
C ILE A 437 3.84 23.84 13.49
N THR A 438 3.38 23.71 14.74
CA THR A 438 3.80 24.56 15.86
C THR A 438 4.66 23.74 16.80
N THR A 439 5.92 24.11 16.94
CA THR A 439 6.89 23.36 17.76
C THR A 439 7.18 24.09 19.05
N TYR A 440 7.33 23.37 20.15
CA TYR A 440 7.49 23.93 21.48
C TYR A 440 8.86 23.63 22.09
N SER A 441 9.36 24.56 22.90
CA SER A 441 10.57 24.38 23.68
C SER A 441 10.27 23.58 24.94
N ALA A 442 10.80 22.37 25.03
CA ALA A 442 10.41 21.39 26.04
C ALA A 442 11.53 21.04 27.05
N GLY A 443 12.55 21.90 27.18
CA GLY A 443 13.74 21.61 27.98
C GLY A 443 13.50 21.46 29.49
N SER A 444 12.42 22.04 30.03
CA SER A 444 12.03 21.95 31.44
C SER A 444 10.86 20.99 31.69
N ILE A 445 10.32 20.36 30.64
CA ILE A 445 9.13 19.51 30.75
C ILE A 445 9.59 18.07 31.01
N GLY A 446 9.06 17.47 32.07
CA GLY A 446 9.31 16.07 32.42
C GLY A 446 8.62 15.06 31.48
N ASP A 447 8.64 13.79 31.88
CA ASP A 447 7.99 12.71 31.15
C ASP A 447 6.46 12.78 31.32
N LEU A 448 5.81 13.52 30.43
CA LEU A 448 4.36 13.68 30.39
C LEU A 448 3.82 13.15 29.05
N GLY A 449 2.50 12.91 29.00
CA GLY A 449 1.80 12.79 27.71
C GLY A 449 1.82 14.12 26.95
N ARG A 450 1.72 14.08 25.62
CA ARG A 450 1.79 15.26 24.75
C ARG A 450 0.82 16.36 25.20
N ASP A 451 -0.46 16.03 25.40
CA ASP A 451 -1.48 17.01 25.76
C ASP A 451 -1.22 17.64 27.14
N ALA A 452 -0.76 16.84 28.10
CA ALA A 452 -0.38 17.34 29.43
C ALA A 452 0.86 18.24 29.36
N ALA A 453 1.84 17.92 28.51
CA ALA A 453 3.01 18.78 28.25
C ALA A 453 2.60 20.11 27.60
N LEU A 454 1.67 20.09 26.63
CA LEU A 454 1.13 21.30 26.00
C LEU A 454 0.31 22.14 26.97
N ALA A 455 -0.41 21.52 27.91
CA ALA A 455 -1.18 22.21 28.95
C ALA A 455 -0.31 23.04 29.91
N LEU A 456 1.00 22.78 29.98
CA LEU A 456 1.97 23.63 30.70
C LEU A 456 2.29 24.94 29.97
N ASN A 457 1.68 25.19 28.80
CA ASN A 457 1.89 26.35 27.95
C ASN A 457 3.38 26.63 27.64
N PRO A 458 4.11 25.64 27.10
CA PRO A 458 5.52 25.84 26.76
C PRO A 458 5.71 26.90 25.68
N ALA A 459 6.88 27.55 25.69
CA ALA A 459 7.19 28.59 24.72
C ALA A 459 7.26 28.02 23.29
N VAL A 460 6.58 28.67 22.34
CA VAL A 460 6.65 28.34 20.92
C VAL A 460 8.04 28.62 20.37
N ASN A 461 8.60 27.65 19.66
CA ASN A 461 9.83 27.80 18.88
C ASN A 461 9.47 28.25 17.45
N ALA A 462 9.47 29.57 17.23
CA ALA A 462 9.15 30.15 15.93
C ALA A 462 10.07 29.67 14.80
N GLY A 463 11.33 29.35 15.10
CA GLY A 463 12.31 28.86 14.12
C GLY A 463 12.05 27.43 13.64
N LEU A 464 11.21 26.68 14.36
CA LEU A 464 10.77 25.31 14.05
C LEU A 464 9.26 25.22 13.78
N SER A 465 8.61 26.36 13.57
CA SER A 465 7.18 26.42 13.29
C SER A 465 6.93 26.90 11.87
N THR A 466 5.84 26.44 11.26
CA THR A 466 5.39 26.83 9.93
C THR A 466 3.94 27.24 9.93
N THR A 467 3.52 27.87 8.84
CA THR A 467 2.14 28.10 8.47
C THR A 467 1.70 27.13 7.38
N LYS A 468 0.39 27.11 7.14
CA LYS A 468 -0.26 26.28 6.12
C LYS A 468 0.43 26.42 4.76
N SER A 469 0.54 25.32 4.02
CA SER A 469 0.93 25.32 2.60
C SER A 469 -0.04 24.46 1.80
N ASP A 470 -0.42 24.96 0.62
CA ASP A 470 -1.42 24.37 -0.26
C ASP A 470 -0.75 23.73 -1.47
N TYR A 471 -1.24 22.57 -1.87
CA TYR A 471 -0.72 21.79 -2.98
C TYR A 471 -1.85 21.40 -3.92
N SER A 472 -1.53 21.27 -5.20
CA SER A 472 -2.47 20.73 -6.17
C SER A 472 -1.81 20.07 -7.37
N ALA A 473 -2.55 19.18 -8.01
CA ALA A 473 -2.18 18.54 -9.26
C ALA A 473 -3.42 18.28 -10.12
N VAL A 474 -3.27 18.46 -11.44
CA VAL A 474 -4.27 18.03 -12.43
C VAL A 474 -3.80 16.68 -13.00
N LEU A 475 -4.66 15.67 -12.88
CA LEU A 475 -4.38 14.27 -13.20
C LEU A 475 -5.29 13.83 -14.35
N PRO A 476 -4.91 14.09 -15.62
CA PRO A 476 -5.64 13.59 -16.78
C PRO A 476 -5.40 12.10 -16.99
N SER A 477 -6.40 11.43 -17.55
CA SER A 477 -6.35 10.03 -17.97
C SER A 477 -7.10 9.84 -19.28
N ALA A 478 -6.62 8.93 -20.13
CA ALA A 478 -7.29 8.54 -21.35
C ALA A 478 -6.96 7.08 -21.69
N SER A 479 -7.93 6.36 -22.25
CA SER A 479 -7.73 5.00 -22.74
C SER A 479 -8.51 4.75 -24.02
N LEU A 480 -7.94 3.90 -24.86
CA LEU A 480 -8.53 3.38 -26.08
C LEU A 480 -8.43 1.87 -26.03
N GLN A 481 -9.51 1.18 -26.38
CA GLN A 481 -9.54 -0.27 -26.56
C GLN A 481 -10.10 -0.59 -27.93
N TRP A 482 -9.53 -1.60 -28.58
CA TRP A 482 -9.94 -2.07 -29.89
C TRP A 482 -10.05 -3.59 -29.91
N ALA A 483 -11.26 -4.10 -30.13
CA ALA A 483 -11.49 -5.52 -30.37
C ALA A 483 -11.16 -5.86 -31.83
N PHE A 484 -9.96 -6.38 -32.08
CA PHE A 484 -9.55 -6.84 -33.42
C PHE A 484 -10.31 -8.10 -33.85
N SER A 485 -10.67 -8.93 -32.89
CA SER A 485 -11.55 -10.10 -33.04
C SER A 485 -12.17 -10.45 -31.68
N PRO A 486 -13.14 -11.39 -31.60
CA PRO A 486 -13.64 -11.87 -30.32
C PRO A 486 -12.56 -12.47 -29.39
N ALA A 487 -11.44 -12.91 -29.97
CA ALA A 487 -10.32 -13.54 -29.27
C ALA A 487 -9.15 -12.59 -29.00
N LEU A 488 -9.12 -11.38 -29.59
CA LEU A 488 -7.98 -10.48 -29.50
C LEU A 488 -8.44 -9.03 -29.35
N GLU A 489 -8.07 -8.43 -28.24
CA GLU A 489 -8.29 -7.03 -27.91
C GLU A 489 -6.95 -6.32 -27.69
N GLY A 490 -6.82 -5.09 -28.16
CA GLY A 490 -5.71 -4.21 -27.83
C GLY A 490 -6.15 -3.04 -26.99
N ARG A 491 -5.23 -2.50 -26.19
CA ARG A 491 -5.44 -1.30 -25.38
C ARG A 491 -4.25 -0.36 -25.45
N LEU A 492 -4.55 0.92 -25.35
CA LEU A 492 -3.59 2.00 -25.16
C LEU A 492 -4.12 2.91 -24.05
N ALA A 493 -3.31 3.16 -23.02
CA ALA A 493 -3.70 3.99 -21.89
C ALA A 493 -2.65 5.06 -21.62
N TYR A 494 -3.09 6.24 -21.24
CA TYR A 494 -2.27 7.34 -20.74
C TYR A 494 -2.83 7.83 -19.41
N GLY A 495 -1.95 8.18 -18.48
CA GLY A 495 -2.35 8.79 -17.22
C GLY A 495 -1.20 9.51 -16.53
N ARG A 496 -1.54 10.59 -15.84
CA ARG A 496 -0.62 11.27 -14.92
C ARG A 496 -0.90 10.84 -13.48
N GLY A 497 0.10 10.25 -12.85
CA GLY A 497 0.08 9.95 -11.41
C GLY A 497 0.79 11.03 -10.58
N VAL A 498 0.63 10.94 -9.26
CA VAL A 498 1.21 11.86 -8.28
C VAL A 498 1.74 11.13 -7.05
N GLY A 499 2.86 11.59 -6.52
CA GLY A 499 3.45 11.14 -5.27
C GLY A 499 3.33 12.20 -4.18
N ASN A 500 2.93 11.79 -2.98
CA ASN A 500 2.88 12.67 -1.82
C ASN A 500 4.29 12.87 -1.21
N PRO A 501 4.75 14.12 -1.00
CA PRO A 501 6.09 14.41 -0.51
C PRO A 501 6.31 13.95 0.94
N TRP A 502 7.54 13.57 1.26
CA TRP A 502 7.93 13.17 2.62
C TRP A 502 8.26 14.38 3.49
N LEU A 503 7.31 14.75 4.35
CA LEU A 503 7.45 15.87 5.31
C LEU A 503 8.25 15.50 6.57
N GLY A 504 8.12 14.27 7.06
CA GLY A 504 8.70 13.82 8.33
C GLY A 504 10.23 13.99 8.35
N PRO A 505 10.97 13.31 7.46
CA PRO A 505 12.43 13.43 7.43
C PRO A 505 12.94 14.83 7.09
N LEU A 506 12.21 15.59 6.27
CA LEU A 506 12.52 17.00 6.01
C LEU A 506 12.48 17.80 7.32
N TYR A 507 11.37 17.69 8.07
CA TYR A 507 11.21 18.36 9.36
C TYR A 507 12.25 17.92 10.38
N SER A 508 12.44 16.61 10.58
CA SER A 508 13.40 16.08 11.55
C SER A 508 14.84 16.50 11.27
N THR A 509 15.22 16.55 9.98
CA THR A 509 16.56 17.01 9.57
C THR A 509 16.75 18.50 9.85
N TYR A 510 15.75 19.33 9.52
CA TYR A 510 15.78 20.76 9.83
C TYR A 510 15.82 20.99 11.35
N ALA A 511 14.94 20.34 12.11
CA ALA A 511 14.85 20.51 13.56
C ALA A 511 16.17 20.18 14.27
N SER A 512 16.85 19.11 13.84
CA SER A 512 18.13 18.70 14.38
C SER A 512 19.30 19.63 13.99
N ASN A 513 19.13 20.46 12.95
CA ASN A 513 20.18 21.32 12.39
C ASN A 513 19.73 22.79 12.26
N ALA A 514 18.76 23.23 13.06
CA ALA A 514 18.05 24.50 12.86
C ALA A 514 19.00 25.69 12.80
N ALA A 515 20.03 25.73 13.66
CA ALA A 515 21.03 26.78 13.69
C ALA A 515 21.78 26.93 12.35
N ARG A 516 22.12 25.81 11.69
CA ARG A 516 22.83 25.83 10.40
C ARG A 516 21.93 26.37 9.30
N PHE A 517 20.71 25.85 9.18
CA PHE A 517 19.73 26.33 8.21
C PHE A 517 19.44 27.83 8.38
N GLN A 518 19.17 28.27 9.62
CA GLN A 518 18.87 29.66 9.93
C GLN A 518 20.07 30.58 9.64
N SER A 519 21.31 30.15 9.96
CA SER A 519 22.52 30.91 9.63
C SER A 519 22.75 31.07 8.12
N ALA A 520 22.26 30.11 7.33
CA ALA A 520 22.28 30.15 5.87
C ALA A 520 21.10 30.93 5.26
N GLY A 521 20.21 31.50 6.09
CA GLY A 521 19.02 32.22 5.63
C GLY A 521 17.90 31.30 5.10
N VAL A 522 17.99 29.99 5.31
CA VAL A 522 16.99 29.00 4.90
C VAL A 522 16.04 28.74 6.06
N SER A 523 14.80 29.23 5.95
CA SER A 523 13.77 28.99 6.96
C SER A 523 13.03 27.69 6.72
N LEU A 524 12.51 27.06 7.78
CA LEU A 524 11.66 25.88 7.65
C LEU A 524 10.44 26.18 6.78
N GLN A 525 9.85 27.37 6.92
CA GLN A 525 8.74 27.82 6.08
C GLN A 525 9.09 27.79 4.60
N SER A 526 10.29 28.24 4.22
CA SER A 526 10.71 28.24 2.81
C SER A 526 10.80 26.83 2.26
N LEU A 527 11.34 25.87 3.03
CA LEU A 527 11.37 24.46 2.63
C LEU A 527 9.97 23.87 2.58
N TRP A 528 9.12 24.21 3.55
CA TRP A 528 7.74 23.75 3.66
C TRP A 528 6.87 24.17 2.49
N SER A 529 6.98 25.43 2.04
CA SER A 529 6.18 25.94 0.92
C SER A 529 6.76 25.63 -0.46
N ASN A 530 8.05 25.29 -0.56
CA ASN A 530 8.71 24.98 -1.83
C ASN A 530 8.73 23.48 -2.17
N LEU A 531 8.14 22.63 -1.34
CA LEU A 531 7.93 21.24 -1.69
C LEU A 531 7.13 21.13 -2.99
N ARG A 532 7.48 20.12 -3.79
CA ARG A 532 6.80 19.83 -5.05
C ARG A 532 6.27 18.41 -5.01
N LEU A 533 5.13 18.21 -5.66
CA LEU A 533 4.57 16.87 -5.85
C LEU A 533 5.37 16.17 -6.96
N GLU A 534 5.84 14.96 -6.67
CA GLU A 534 6.37 14.09 -7.71
C GLU A 534 5.23 13.74 -8.66
N THR A 535 5.41 13.87 -9.97
CA THR A 535 4.39 13.52 -10.96
C THR A 535 4.99 12.67 -12.05
N ALA A 536 4.23 11.68 -12.52
CA ALA A 536 4.68 10.79 -13.59
C ALA A 536 3.64 10.65 -14.69
N ASP A 537 4.05 10.93 -15.92
CA ASP A 537 3.25 10.70 -17.13
C ASP A 537 3.58 9.30 -17.66
N THR A 538 2.57 8.42 -17.69
CA THR A 538 2.74 7.00 -18.04
C THR A 538 1.88 6.64 -19.25
N VAL A 539 2.43 5.83 -20.14
CA VAL A 539 1.74 5.22 -21.28
C VAL A 539 1.90 3.70 -21.20
N ASP A 540 0.78 2.99 -21.31
CA ASP A 540 0.72 1.53 -21.39
C ASP A 540 0.11 1.13 -22.73
N ALA A 541 0.74 0.18 -23.42
CA ALA A 541 0.19 -0.49 -24.60
C ALA A 541 0.13 -1.99 -24.35
N GLY A 542 -1.05 -2.60 -24.48
CA GLY A 542 -1.25 -4.00 -24.13
C GLY A 542 -2.13 -4.74 -25.13
N LEU A 543 -2.03 -6.06 -25.11
CA LEU A 543 -2.94 -6.97 -25.80
C LEU A 543 -3.58 -7.90 -24.78
N SER A 544 -4.77 -8.39 -25.11
CA SER A 544 -5.45 -9.46 -24.41
C SER A 544 -5.89 -10.48 -25.45
N TRP A 545 -5.27 -11.65 -25.44
CA TRP A 545 -5.58 -12.75 -26.34
C TRP A 545 -6.22 -13.89 -25.54
N ARG A 546 -7.40 -14.33 -25.98
CA ARG A 546 -8.19 -15.39 -25.36
C ARG A 546 -8.53 -16.44 -26.42
N HIS A 547 -8.06 -17.66 -26.23
CA HIS A 547 -8.38 -18.78 -27.11
C HIS A 547 -8.68 -20.03 -26.29
N GLY A 548 -9.95 -20.46 -26.32
CA GLY A 548 -10.42 -21.54 -25.47
C GLY A 548 -10.20 -21.22 -23.98
N ALA A 549 -9.44 -22.07 -23.30
CA ALA A 549 -9.13 -21.97 -21.88
C ALA A 549 -7.86 -21.17 -21.55
N VAL A 550 -7.20 -20.58 -22.57
CA VAL A 550 -5.94 -19.83 -22.41
C VAL A 550 -6.21 -18.33 -22.53
N THR A 551 -5.65 -17.55 -21.60
CA THR A 551 -5.56 -16.09 -21.70
C THR A 551 -4.10 -15.67 -21.61
N LEU A 552 -3.65 -14.83 -22.55
CA LEU A 552 -2.35 -14.16 -22.52
C LEU A 552 -2.55 -12.64 -22.58
N ALA A 553 -1.88 -11.91 -21.69
CA ALA A 553 -1.96 -10.45 -21.63
C ALA A 553 -0.57 -9.79 -21.55
N PRO A 554 0.13 -9.61 -22.68
CA PRO A 554 1.36 -8.85 -22.71
C PRO A 554 1.09 -7.33 -22.62
N THR A 555 1.94 -6.61 -21.92
CA THR A 555 1.88 -5.15 -21.75
C THR A 555 3.28 -4.56 -21.87
N LEU A 556 3.42 -3.48 -22.63
CA LEU A 556 4.59 -2.60 -22.64
C LEU A 556 4.23 -1.30 -21.94
N TYR A 557 5.16 -0.74 -21.18
CA TYR A 557 4.94 0.54 -20.51
C TYR A 557 6.15 1.46 -20.62
N VAL A 558 5.88 2.76 -20.57
CA VAL A 558 6.88 3.82 -20.40
C VAL A 558 6.32 4.89 -19.47
N SER A 559 7.15 5.39 -18.56
CA SER A 559 6.80 6.42 -17.59
C SER A 559 7.95 7.42 -17.48
N ARG A 560 7.60 8.70 -17.32
CA ARG A 560 8.56 9.78 -17.04
C ARG A 560 8.09 10.54 -15.83
N ALA A 561 8.90 10.52 -14.78
CA ALA A 561 8.65 11.25 -13.55
C ALA A 561 9.52 12.51 -13.45
N LYS A 562 8.97 13.52 -12.78
CA LYS A 562 9.67 14.76 -12.44
C LYS A 562 9.45 15.11 -10.98
N ASP A 563 10.33 15.97 -10.47
CA ASP A 563 10.30 16.47 -9.10
C ASP A 563 10.40 15.35 -8.04
N LYS A 564 11.03 14.21 -8.39
CA LYS A 564 11.33 13.14 -7.41
C LYS A 564 12.15 13.71 -6.27
N GLN A 565 11.76 13.34 -5.05
CA GLN A 565 12.43 13.77 -3.83
C GLN A 565 13.66 12.90 -3.56
N VAL A 566 14.81 13.52 -3.36
CA VAL A 566 16.10 12.83 -3.09
C VAL A 566 16.88 13.55 -2.00
N THR A 567 17.83 12.88 -1.38
CA THR A 567 18.76 13.46 -0.40
C THR A 567 19.93 14.14 -1.11
N ALA A 568 19.78 15.44 -1.38
CA ALA A 568 20.78 16.27 -2.04
C ALA A 568 21.51 17.20 -1.05
N TYR A 569 22.78 17.46 -1.32
CA TYR A 569 23.62 18.40 -0.56
C TYR A 569 23.35 19.84 -1.00
N ASP A 570 23.07 20.71 -0.02
CA ASP A 570 23.00 22.16 -0.21
C ASP A 570 24.29 22.82 0.31
N PRO A 571 25.11 23.46 -0.56
CA PRO A 571 26.32 24.16 -0.15
C PRO A 571 26.06 25.41 0.71
N ALA A 572 24.89 26.05 0.61
CA ALA A 572 24.57 27.21 1.41
C ALA A 572 24.39 26.81 2.88
N VAL A 573 23.77 25.66 3.13
CA VAL A 573 23.55 25.10 4.48
C VAL A 573 24.72 24.24 4.94
N GLY A 574 25.47 23.63 4.01
CA GLY A 574 26.55 22.69 4.30
C GLY A 574 26.06 21.31 4.75
N LEU A 575 24.86 20.90 4.32
CA LEU A 575 24.20 19.66 4.73
C LEU A 575 23.44 19.01 3.57
N SER A 576 23.21 17.69 3.68
CA SER A 576 22.27 16.99 2.79
C SER A 576 20.91 16.83 3.44
N TYR A 577 19.84 17.05 2.67
CA TYR A 577 18.46 16.86 3.10
C TYR A 577 17.56 16.56 1.89
N LEU A 578 16.32 16.17 2.14
CA LEU A 578 15.36 15.85 1.09
C LEU A 578 14.96 17.07 0.26
N GLN A 579 15.16 16.99 -1.05
CA GLN A 579 14.88 18.05 -2.01
C GLN A 579 14.16 17.47 -3.24
N PRO A 580 13.13 18.13 -3.77
CA PRO A 580 12.55 17.75 -5.06
C PRO A 580 13.44 18.20 -6.21
N GLY A 581 13.24 17.61 -7.39
CA GLY A 581 13.77 18.16 -8.65
C GLY A 581 14.49 17.15 -9.54
N VAL A 582 14.68 15.92 -9.07
CA VAL A 582 15.28 14.85 -9.88
C VAL A 582 14.23 14.26 -10.82
N ARG A 583 14.65 13.93 -12.04
CA ARG A 583 13.85 13.20 -13.02
C ARG A 583 14.19 11.72 -12.99
N SER A 584 13.21 10.90 -13.35
CA SER A 584 13.43 9.48 -13.60
C SER A 584 12.59 9.00 -14.77
N HIS A 585 13.06 7.95 -15.44
CA HIS A 585 12.30 7.25 -16.46
C HIS A 585 12.20 5.78 -16.13
N ALA A 586 11.01 5.23 -16.34
CA ALA A 586 10.76 3.81 -16.21
C ALA A 586 10.17 3.25 -17.51
N TYR A 587 10.55 2.03 -17.86
CA TYR A 587 9.98 1.31 -18.99
C TYR A 587 10.16 -0.19 -18.80
N GLY A 588 9.31 -0.96 -19.44
CA GLY A 588 9.34 -2.40 -19.25
C GLY A 588 8.30 -3.17 -20.05
N ALA A 589 8.32 -4.47 -19.82
CA ALA A 589 7.39 -5.42 -20.40
C ALA A 589 6.84 -6.33 -19.30
N GLU A 590 5.55 -6.62 -19.38
CA GLU A 590 4.82 -7.54 -18.49
C GLU A 590 4.12 -8.58 -19.36
N LEU A 591 4.04 -9.81 -18.89
CA LEU A 591 3.22 -10.87 -19.46
C LEU A 591 2.49 -11.56 -18.32
N GLU A 592 1.17 -11.62 -18.44
CA GLU A 592 0.33 -12.48 -17.60
C GLU A 592 -0.28 -13.59 -18.46
N ALA A 593 -0.32 -14.79 -17.90
CA ALA A 593 -0.86 -15.97 -18.56
C ALA A 593 -1.73 -16.76 -17.58
N THR A 594 -2.91 -17.17 -18.03
CA THR A 594 -3.75 -18.13 -17.33
C THR A 594 -4.16 -19.25 -18.29
N TRP A 595 -4.22 -20.48 -17.78
CA TRP A 595 -4.62 -21.64 -18.57
C TRP A 595 -5.40 -22.63 -17.70
N ALA A 596 -6.70 -22.76 -17.95
CA ALA A 596 -7.50 -23.86 -17.42
C ALA A 596 -7.25 -25.13 -18.26
N ALA A 597 -6.13 -25.81 -17.99
CA ALA A 597 -5.66 -26.97 -18.75
C ALA A 597 -6.64 -28.14 -18.74
N SER A 598 -7.39 -28.29 -17.64
CA SER A 598 -8.53 -29.19 -17.53
C SER A 598 -9.49 -28.68 -16.44
N SER A 599 -10.60 -29.38 -16.21
CA SER A 599 -11.46 -29.11 -15.04
C SER A 599 -10.76 -29.32 -13.69
N ALA A 600 -9.61 -29.99 -13.70
CA ALA A 600 -8.83 -30.35 -12.53
C ALA A 600 -7.52 -29.56 -12.39
N LEU A 601 -7.11 -28.78 -13.40
CA LEU A 601 -5.80 -28.11 -13.40
C LEU A 601 -5.91 -26.71 -13.98
N ASN A 602 -5.60 -25.72 -13.15
CA ASN A 602 -5.40 -24.33 -13.56
C ASN A 602 -3.93 -23.94 -13.41
N LEU A 603 -3.40 -23.25 -14.41
CA LEU A 603 -2.04 -22.73 -14.41
C LEU A 603 -2.07 -21.21 -14.50
N ILE A 604 -1.24 -20.56 -13.70
CA ILE A 604 -1.09 -19.11 -13.63
C ILE A 604 0.40 -18.80 -13.79
N GLY A 605 0.72 -17.81 -14.61
CA GLY A 605 2.09 -17.36 -14.80
C GLY A 605 2.19 -15.87 -15.01
N SER A 606 3.27 -15.29 -14.50
CA SER A 606 3.64 -13.92 -14.81
C SER A 606 5.15 -13.77 -15.04
N LEU A 607 5.50 -12.87 -15.92
CA LEU A 607 6.87 -12.48 -16.23
C LEU A 607 6.91 -10.96 -16.36
N SER A 608 7.90 -10.31 -15.77
CA SER A 608 8.16 -8.91 -16.09
C SER A 608 9.61 -8.53 -16.14
N TRP A 609 9.88 -7.60 -17.03
CA TRP A 609 11.15 -6.93 -17.19
C TRP A 609 10.99 -5.44 -16.91
N ASN A 610 11.62 -4.93 -15.86
CA ASN A 610 11.39 -3.58 -15.34
C ASN A 610 12.70 -2.77 -15.29
N VAL A 611 12.70 -1.61 -15.92
CA VAL A 611 13.76 -0.62 -15.78
C VAL A 611 13.16 0.62 -15.15
N ASN A 612 13.80 1.14 -14.10
CA ASN A 612 13.48 2.43 -13.50
C ASN A 612 14.80 3.09 -13.12
N ARG A 613 15.11 4.21 -13.76
CA ARG A 613 16.41 4.88 -13.67
C ARG A 613 16.28 6.34 -13.31
N LEU A 614 17.21 6.82 -12.49
CA LEU A 614 17.40 8.25 -12.25
C LEU A 614 18.06 8.88 -13.49
N ASP A 615 17.60 10.07 -13.89
CA ASP A 615 18.12 10.80 -15.05
C ASP A 615 19.23 11.77 -14.68
N ASP A 616 19.31 12.15 -13.40
CA ASP A 616 20.21 13.18 -12.91
C ASP A 616 21.20 12.61 -11.90
N ASP A 617 22.42 13.14 -11.90
CA ASP A 617 23.38 12.93 -10.80
C ASP A 617 23.00 13.82 -9.61
N ILE A 618 23.11 13.27 -8.41
CA ILE A 618 22.63 13.94 -7.20
C ILE A 618 23.80 14.58 -6.49
N ARG A 619 23.71 15.86 -6.15
CA ARG A 619 24.78 16.53 -5.41
C ARG A 619 24.99 15.88 -4.05
N SER A 620 26.20 15.37 -3.79
CA SER A 620 26.52 14.60 -2.59
C SER A 620 27.37 15.37 -1.58
N GLY A 621 27.98 16.48 -2.00
CA GLY A 621 28.86 17.33 -1.21
C GLY A 621 29.29 18.60 -1.95
N ALA A 622 30.27 19.31 -1.39
CA ALA A 622 30.86 20.50 -2.01
C ALA A 622 31.71 20.08 -3.22
N GLY A 623 31.17 20.24 -4.42
CA GLY A 623 31.85 19.87 -5.67
C GLY A 623 31.82 18.36 -5.98
N THR A 624 31.12 17.55 -5.18
CA THR A 624 30.97 16.11 -5.41
C THR A 624 29.53 15.74 -5.76
N GLN A 625 29.38 14.70 -6.58
CA GLN A 625 28.10 14.15 -7.00
C GLN A 625 28.04 12.64 -6.71
N LEU A 626 26.83 12.15 -6.46
CA LEU A 626 26.46 10.75 -6.53
C LEU A 626 26.15 10.47 -8.00
N ALA A 627 26.95 9.64 -8.66
CA ALA A 627 26.83 9.31 -10.08
C ALA A 627 25.66 8.34 -10.36
N SER A 628 24.45 8.82 -10.05
CA SER A 628 23.18 8.08 -10.12
C SER A 628 22.53 8.08 -11.50
N SER A 629 22.94 8.96 -12.42
CA SER A 629 22.34 9.05 -13.75
C SER A 629 22.50 7.72 -14.51
N GLY A 630 21.39 7.22 -15.04
CA GLY A 630 21.30 5.95 -15.77
C GLY A 630 21.37 4.68 -14.90
N LYS A 631 21.48 4.81 -13.58
CA LYS A 631 21.50 3.69 -12.63
C LYS A 631 20.10 3.23 -12.27
N GLN A 632 19.95 1.94 -11.98
CA GLN A 632 18.67 1.40 -11.54
C GLN A 632 18.38 1.91 -10.12
N VAL A 633 17.12 2.23 -9.83
CA VAL A 633 16.75 2.54 -8.44
C VAL A 633 16.96 1.32 -7.52
N PRO A 634 17.34 1.53 -6.25
CA PRO A 634 17.52 0.46 -5.27
C PRO A 634 16.30 -0.47 -5.16
N ASP A 635 16.54 -1.73 -4.82
CA ASP A 635 15.52 -2.76 -4.58
C ASP A 635 14.54 -3.03 -5.74
N ALA A 636 14.81 -2.52 -6.96
CA ALA A 636 13.99 -2.75 -8.15
C ALA A 636 14.59 -3.85 -9.05
N PRO A 637 14.15 -5.12 -8.93
CA PRO A 637 14.65 -6.20 -9.78
C PRO A 637 14.28 -5.96 -11.23
N ARG A 638 15.24 -6.18 -12.14
CA ARG A 638 14.97 -6.10 -13.57
C ARG A 638 14.12 -7.24 -14.09
N LEU A 639 14.15 -8.41 -13.45
CA LEU A 639 13.42 -9.60 -13.88
C LEU A 639 12.64 -10.17 -12.70
N LEU A 640 11.36 -10.42 -12.91
CA LEU A 640 10.48 -11.18 -12.02
C LEU A 640 9.82 -12.28 -12.85
N ALA A 641 9.81 -13.51 -12.35
CA ALA A 641 9.11 -14.62 -13.00
C ALA A 641 8.40 -15.45 -11.95
N LYS A 642 7.11 -15.73 -12.16
CA LYS A 642 6.25 -16.38 -11.18
C LYS A 642 5.34 -17.38 -11.87
N LEU A 643 5.19 -18.54 -11.27
CA LEU A 643 4.38 -19.64 -11.78
C LEU A 643 3.62 -20.27 -10.62
N ALA A 644 2.36 -20.60 -10.84
CA ALA A 644 1.56 -21.36 -9.91
C ALA A 644 0.70 -22.37 -10.65
N ALA A 645 0.42 -23.48 -10.00
CA ALA A 645 -0.60 -24.43 -10.42
C ALA A 645 -1.63 -24.55 -9.31
N ASP A 646 -2.85 -24.86 -9.69
CA ASP A 646 -3.92 -25.24 -8.78
C ASP A 646 -4.59 -26.49 -9.34
N TYR A 647 -4.36 -27.61 -8.64
CA TYR A 647 -4.75 -28.94 -9.08
C TYR A 647 -5.75 -29.55 -8.10
N HIS A 648 -6.88 -30.03 -8.61
CA HIS A 648 -7.93 -30.69 -7.83
C HIS A 648 -8.15 -32.12 -8.32
N SER A 649 -8.21 -33.07 -7.38
CA SER A 649 -8.51 -34.46 -7.70
C SER A 649 -9.29 -35.11 -6.55
N GLY A 650 -10.60 -35.23 -6.74
CA GLY A 650 -11.51 -35.70 -5.70
C GLY A 650 -11.46 -34.78 -4.47
N PRO A 651 -11.18 -35.30 -3.26
CA PRO A 651 -11.07 -34.47 -2.05
C PRO A 651 -9.73 -33.71 -1.95
N TRP A 652 -8.77 -33.96 -2.84
CA TRP A 652 -7.45 -33.35 -2.77
C TRP A 652 -7.35 -32.07 -3.59
N ARG A 653 -6.67 -31.07 -3.03
CA ARG A 653 -6.19 -29.87 -3.73
C ARG A 653 -4.69 -29.72 -3.51
N LEU A 654 -3.94 -29.44 -4.57
CA LEU A 654 -2.50 -29.16 -4.54
C LEU A 654 -2.22 -27.86 -5.30
N SER A 655 -1.56 -26.91 -4.65
CA SER A 655 -1.29 -25.59 -5.22
C SER A 655 0.20 -25.22 -5.07
N PRO A 656 1.11 -25.77 -5.90
CA PRO A 656 2.52 -25.40 -5.90
C PRO A 656 2.76 -24.04 -6.54
N GLN A 657 3.75 -23.30 -6.04
CA GLN A 657 4.11 -21.96 -6.49
C GLN A 657 5.63 -21.83 -6.61
N LEU A 658 6.08 -21.10 -7.63
CA LEU A 658 7.48 -20.76 -7.87
C LEU A 658 7.61 -19.27 -8.10
N ARG A 659 8.55 -18.63 -7.40
CA ARG A 659 8.77 -17.19 -7.47
C ARG A 659 10.25 -16.90 -7.62
N HIS A 660 10.65 -16.30 -8.74
CA HIS A 660 12.00 -15.86 -8.99
C HIS A 660 12.10 -14.33 -8.92
N VAL A 661 13.02 -13.86 -8.09
CA VAL A 661 13.37 -12.44 -7.99
C VAL A 661 14.80 -12.27 -8.50
N GLY A 662 14.94 -11.46 -9.55
CA GLY A 662 16.23 -11.15 -10.16
C GLY A 662 17.15 -10.36 -9.22
N LYS A 663 18.38 -10.12 -9.69
CA LYS A 663 19.37 -9.31 -8.97
C LYS A 663 18.81 -7.93 -8.63
N ARG A 664 19.08 -7.47 -7.41
CA ARG A 664 18.74 -6.14 -6.90
C ARG A 664 20.00 -5.43 -6.40
N TYR A 665 19.92 -4.13 -6.19
CA TYR A 665 20.97 -3.32 -5.58
C TYR A 665 20.41 -2.61 -4.36
N GLY A 666 21.21 -2.48 -3.31
CA GLY A 666 20.82 -1.69 -2.14
C GLY A 666 21.05 -0.20 -2.28
N ASP A 667 21.86 0.22 -3.25
CA ASP A 667 22.28 1.60 -3.43
C ASP A 667 22.04 2.11 -4.85
N ALA A 668 22.03 3.44 -5.02
CA ALA A 668 21.77 4.12 -6.27
C ALA A 668 22.99 4.17 -7.22
N LEU A 669 24.10 3.49 -6.86
CA LEU A 669 25.31 3.38 -7.70
C LEU A 669 25.47 1.99 -8.33
N ASP A 670 24.54 1.06 -8.07
CA ASP A 670 24.63 -0.35 -8.45
C ASP A 670 25.86 -1.08 -7.85
N THR A 671 26.31 -0.72 -6.63
CA THR A 671 27.51 -1.32 -5.99
C THR A 671 27.18 -2.33 -4.89
N GLU A 672 26.06 -2.16 -4.20
CA GLU A 672 25.59 -3.07 -3.16
C GLU A 672 24.69 -4.16 -3.73
N ALA A 673 25.27 -5.05 -4.52
CA ALA A 673 24.56 -6.11 -5.21
C ALA A 673 24.00 -7.19 -4.27
N VAL A 674 22.71 -7.48 -4.42
CA VAL A 674 22.02 -8.61 -3.78
C VAL A 674 21.66 -9.64 -4.85
N HIS A 675 22.13 -10.87 -4.67
CA HIS A 675 21.93 -11.95 -5.63
C HIS A 675 20.44 -12.31 -5.80
N SER A 676 20.10 -12.78 -6.99
CA SER A 676 18.77 -13.34 -7.27
C SER A 676 18.48 -14.57 -6.42
N TYR A 677 17.21 -14.87 -6.23
CA TYR A 677 16.76 -16.10 -5.57
C TYR A 677 15.48 -16.62 -6.21
N THR A 678 15.21 -17.91 -5.96
CA THR A 678 13.96 -18.56 -6.33
C THR A 678 13.41 -19.25 -5.09
N LEU A 679 12.14 -19.03 -4.80
CA LEU A 679 11.41 -19.73 -3.74
C LEU A 679 10.39 -20.68 -4.36
N ALA A 680 10.16 -21.80 -3.68
CA ALA A 680 9.11 -22.74 -3.99
C ALA A 680 8.22 -22.89 -2.75
N ASP A 681 6.91 -22.79 -2.95
CA ASP A 681 5.91 -22.97 -1.91
C ASP A 681 4.92 -24.07 -2.35
N LEU A 682 4.35 -24.78 -1.39
CA LEU A 682 3.33 -25.80 -1.65
C LEU A 682 2.20 -25.67 -0.64
N HIS A 683 0.97 -25.53 -1.12
CA HIS A 683 -0.23 -25.71 -0.33
C HIS A 683 -0.91 -27.02 -0.74
N ALA A 684 -1.20 -27.90 0.20
CA ALA A 684 -1.95 -29.13 -0.02
C ALA A 684 -3.16 -29.14 0.91
N ALA A 685 -4.34 -29.50 0.41
CA ALA A 685 -5.55 -29.58 1.21
C ALA A 685 -6.35 -30.85 0.91
N TYR A 686 -7.05 -31.33 1.94
CA TYR A 686 -7.97 -32.45 1.87
C TYR A 686 -9.34 -32.04 2.41
N THR A 687 -10.38 -32.13 1.59
CA THR A 687 -11.76 -31.82 1.98
C THR A 687 -12.50 -33.07 2.41
N LEU A 688 -12.85 -33.13 3.69
CA LEU A 688 -13.82 -34.06 4.25
C LEU A 688 -15.23 -33.56 3.88
N ALA A 689 -15.92 -34.32 3.03
CA ALA A 689 -17.29 -34.00 2.63
C ALA A 689 -18.26 -34.02 3.83
N ALA A 690 -19.30 -33.21 3.76
CA ALA A 690 -20.38 -33.23 4.74
C ALA A 690 -21.06 -34.61 4.74
N ALA A 691 -21.23 -35.22 5.90
CA ALA A 691 -21.82 -36.55 6.04
C ALA A 691 -22.47 -36.75 7.42
N GLY A 692 -23.67 -37.35 7.47
CA GLY A 692 -24.34 -37.71 8.72
C GLY A 692 -24.57 -36.54 9.68
N GLY A 693 -24.90 -35.35 9.16
CA GLY A 693 -25.07 -34.12 9.94
C GLY A 693 -23.76 -33.40 10.31
N ARG A 694 -22.60 -33.92 9.89
CA ARG A 694 -21.30 -33.23 10.04
C ARG A 694 -21.07 -32.28 8.86
N PRO A 695 -20.56 -31.06 9.10
CA PRO A 695 -20.25 -30.09 8.06
C PRO A 695 -19.00 -30.49 7.29
N ALA A 696 -18.81 -29.88 6.12
CA ALA A 696 -17.58 -30.05 5.35
C ALA A 696 -16.41 -29.38 6.09
N LEU A 697 -15.29 -30.09 6.16
CA LEU A 697 -14.05 -29.62 6.79
C LEU A 697 -12.91 -29.77 5.79
N GLU A 698 -12.07 -28.76 5.68
CA GLU A 698 -10.86 -28.82 4.89
C GLU A 698 -9.65 -28.78 5.82
N ILE A 699 -8.76 -29.77 5.66
CA ILE A 699 -7.50 -29.86 6.39
C ILE A 699 -6.40 -29.47 5.40
N GLY A 700 -5.66 -28.41 5.71
CA GLY A 700 -4.59 -27.87 4.87
C GLY A 700 -3.21 -28.09 5.49
N LEU A 701 -2.20 -28.25 4.63
CA LEU A 701 -0.79 -28.23 4.95
C LEU A 701 -0.10 -27.26 4.00
N SER A 702 0.53 -26.23 4.55
CA SER A 702 1.34 -25.27 3.80
C SER A 702 2.82 -25.47 4.12
N ALA A 703 3.64 -25.54 3.08
CA ALA A 703 5.10 -25.48 3.17
C ALA A 703 5.60 -24.27 2.38
N LEU A 704 6.04 -23.25 3.11
CA LEU A 704 6.62 -22.02 2.54
C LEU A 704 8.14 -22.16 2.52
N ASN A 705 8.79 -21.64 1.49
CA ASN A 705 10.24 -21.81 1.26
C ASN A 705 10.65 -23.29 1.38
N LEU A 706 10.01 -24.16 0.59
CA LEU A 706 10.08 -25.63 0.65
C LEU A 706 11.51 -26.18 0.69
N PHE A 707 12.43 -25.53 -0.04
CA PHE A 707 13.84 -25.93 -0.14
C PHE A 707 14.77 -25.22 0.87
N ASP A 708 14.21 -24.48 1.82
CA ASP A 708 14.94 -23.81 2.91
C ASP A 708 16.06 -22.89 2.41
N ARG A 709 15.74 -22.12 1.37
CA ARG A 709 16.69 -21.19 0.77
C ARG A 709 16.95 -20.04 1.74
N GLN A 710 18.21 -19.75 2.01
CA GLN A 710 18.63 -18.49 2.64
C GLN A 710 18.72 -17.39 1.58
N TYR A 711 18.09 -16.25 1.85
CA TYR A 711 18.04 -15.11 0.93
C TYR A 711 17.78 -13.81 1.70
N ILE A 712 18.10 -12.68 1.07
CA ILE A 712 17.65 -11.37 1.53
C ILE A 712 16.26 -11.15 0.96
N ALA A 713 15.25 -11.07 1.82
CA ALA A 713 13.89 -10.74 1.43
C ALA A 713 13.81 -9.24 1.11
N SER A 714 13.93 -8.40 2.13
CA SER A 714 13.66 -6.97 2.01
C SER A 714 14.93 -6.13 2.09
N ILE A 715 14.97 -5.05 1.34
CA ILE A 715 16.05 -4.06 1.31
C ILE A 715 15.46 -2.70 1.67
N ASN A 716 15.84 -2.15 2.82
CA ASN A 716 15.41 -0.81 3.21
C ASN A 716 16.41 0.23 2.69
N ALA A 717 16.12 0.75 1.50
CA ALA A 717 16.89 1.84 0.89
C ALA A 717 16.46 3.24 1.39
N GLY A 718 15.32 3.35 2.09
CA GLY A 718 14.71 4.63 2.48
C GLY A 718 14.14 5.41 1.29
N GLN A 719 15.02 5.90 0.42
CA GLN A 719 14.71 6.64 -0.81
C GLN A 719 15.41 5.99 -2.02
N ASP A 720 15.02 6.40 -3.23
CA ASP A 720 15.60 5.86 -4.46
C ASP A 720 17.06 6.33 -4.72
N ASP A 721 17.60 7.21 -3.86
CA ASP A 721 18.97 7.73 -3.91
C ASP A 721 19.90 7.16 -2.82
N ALA A 722 19.56 6.00 -2.27
CA ALA A 722 20.33 5.37 -1.20
C ALA A 722 21.82 5.27 -1.53
N ARG A 723 22.67 5.68 -0.57
CA ARG A 723 24.12 5.71 -0.74
C ARG A 723 24.73 4.39 -0.24
N PRO A 724 25.90 3.97 -0.76
CA PRO A 724 26.62 2.83 -0.21
C PRO A 724 26.77 2.96 1.32
N GLY A 725 26.43 1.90 2.04
CA GLY A 725 26.46 1.82 3.49
C GLY A 725 25.26 2.43 4.21
N ALA A 726 24.35 3.14 3.53
CA ALA A 726 23.14 3.71 4.14
C ALA A 726 21.96 2.74 4.18
N THR A 727 22.01 1.68 3.37
CA THR A 727 20.94 0.70 3.21
C THR A 727 21.05 -0.41 4.23
N THR A 728 19.88 -0.92 4.63
CA THR A 728 19.80 -2.04 5.57
C THR A 728 19.06 -3.22 4.95
N TYR A 729 19.44 -4.44 5.33
CA TYR A 729 19.06 -5.67 4.64
C TYR A 729 18.43 -6.64 5.61
N TYR A 730 17.44 -7.40 5.15
CA TYR A 730 16.78 -8.34 6.02
C TYR A 730 16.69 -9.74 5.38
N PRO A 731 17.15 -10.78 6.09
CA PRO A 731 16.94 -12.15 5.69
C PRO A 731 15.46 -12.51 5.62
N GLY A 732 15.10 -13.33 4.64
CA GLY A 732 13.76 -13.93 4.55
C GLY A 732 13.61 -15.14 5.47
N ALA A 733 12.35 -15.47 5.79
CA ALA A 733 12.03 -16.60 6.65
C ALA A 733 12.54 -17.94 6.08
N PRO A 734 12.99 -18.87 6.96
CA PRO A 734 13.39 -20.22 6.57
C PRO A 734 12.19 -21.03 6.10
N ARG A 735 12.38 -22.33 5.84
CA ARG A 735 11.25 -23.23 5.60
C ARG A 735 10.24 -23.18 6.76
N THR A 736 8.99 -22.88 6.43
CA THR A 736 7.89 -22.79 7.40
C THR A 736 6.81 -23.80 7.06
N LEU A 737 6.37 -24.58 8.05
CA LEU A 737 5.28 -25.55 7.91
C LEU A 737 4.09 -25.11 8.73
N VAL A 738 2.89 -25.17 8.14
CA VAL A 738 1.64 -24.81 8.82
C VAL A 738 0.56 -25.83 8.52
N LEU A 739 -0.11 -26.31 9.56
CA LEU A 739 -1.35 -27.08 9.47
C LEU A 739 -2.53 -26.11 9.64
N SER A 740 -3.56 -26.25 8.81
CA SER A 740 -4.80 -25.48 8.94
C SER A 740 -6.04 -26.37 8.92
N LEU A 741 -7.11 -25.86 9.51
CA LEU A 741 -8.45 -26.43 9.49
C LEU A 741 -9.45 -25.33 9.15
N ASN A 742 -10.20 -25.53 8.06
CA ASN A 742 -11.29 -24.66 7.63
C ASN A 742 -12.62 -25.39 7.77
N GLY A 743 -13.64 -24.73 8.30
CA GLY A 743 -14.98 -25.29 8.41
C GLY A 743 -16.07 -24.25 8.15
N ARG A 744 -17.15 -24.69 7.50
CA ARG A 744 -18.37 -23.90 7.31
C ARG A 744 -19.59 -24.71 7.75
N PHE A 745 -20.37 -24.13 8.65
CA PHE A 745 -21.47 -24.75 9.39
C PHE A 745 -22.79 -24.07 9.08
#